data_AF-A0A350J7Y0-F1
#
_entry.id   AF-A0A350J7Y0-F1
#
_cell.length_a   1.000
_cell.length_b   1.000
_cell.length_c   1.000
_cell.angle_alpha   90.00
_cell.angle_beta   90.00
_cell.angle_gamma   90.00
#
_symmetry.space_group_name_H-M   'P 1'
#
loop_
_entity.id
_entity.type
_entity.pdbx_description
1 polymer ?
#
loop_
_entity_poly.entity_id
_entity_poly.type
_entity_poly.pdbx_seq_one_letter_code
_entity_poly.pdbx_strand_id
1 'polypeptide(L)'
;MESNNSQGGYHLVWSDEFGGDSPHVRSWNYVIHESGWANNELQEYIAGDKYVCVKNGNLIIHPFKALDYKGDLKYYSGMLDSRNKHEFRYGRVEARIKVPKGKGLHPSFRLVSLPDDFDGVTRTGFESINIMDFNGEFPDRITAGTRWGLEGIRDFKTFILEEGEDLSLDYHDYACEWDPGRIRFFFDGKEIYKTDDRFGKERSSGRSFFPVFSVAVGGDGISTPPENMVFDYTCEMRVDSIRVYKKDRYEDPDNDGKLRKSIAVCGVWEDAENLSLFMEAFQNKKITEKYLVECFTFGIATDNQAEIDTEMLFADFLGKMDHAAILIFGEMIKTNGIIERLIEYGREKTIPVIMLERQFPGCINAVLEYADGFEQAVRHVIEHHGCRVVDMFAGFRGNPFSEERIEVYKRVLKEHDIPFEEWRVHYGDFWDAPTSQVLSNLLDSGYRLPEAFVCANDSMAVGVCDTLYKYGYRVPDDCIVTGFDGIWKSEYHNPAICTCKLDLETIADEILEKIEAWTSAMNGVTQEIKFKYRLVPNHSCGCLDQKDRDWTEIVSSLTSVNQDYFRHILEMGRFISGTISMSDIDKASRDLEKYLWLWKWEYYFVGINEGDNIIHAIFQGRNGEYKYGLRYNDIKNGLPDIDELRSPSSGINVILFKQVRVKDKGLGYIAEGFNHVDLRSQQRFEEFSIFMSAMANTVLNNSRLINANREIEKLSETDYLTGLYNRRGFFKQIEAVLADNMNKGRSLTMYSLDMDGLKIINDMYGHFEGDMAIMALAHAVRSVVGKDGMCARYGGDEFAFAMVSDQPLSEEADLVRQEIERIANGDIEGCKKDYRISASIGSASATISRRTDIEELIRESDEKMYEDKESRR
;
A
#
# COMPACT_ATOMS: atom_id res chain seq x y z
N MET A 1 -21.09 -23.35 -21.16
CA MET A 1 -20.61 -22.67 -22.38
C MET A 1 -21.66 -21.66 -22.77
N GLU A 2 -21.53 -20.44 -22.25
CA GLU A 2 -22.22 -19.26 -22.79
C GLU A 2 -21.13 -18.27 -23.17
N SER A 3 -21.28 -17.75 -24.37
CA SER A 3 -20.29 -17.01 -25.14
C SER A 3 -19.94 -15.67 -24.49
N ASN A 4 -18.70 -15.55 -23.98
CA ASN A 4 -18.02 -14.27 -23.82
C ASN A 4 -17.89 -13.62 -25.21
N ASN A 5 -18.87 -12.81 -25.57
CA ASN A 5 -18.85 -12.05 -26.81
C ASN A 5 -17.92 -10.85 -26.59
N SER A 6 -16.62 -11.05 -26.81
CA SER A 6 -15.62 -10.00 -26.79
C SER A 6 -15.77 -9.11 -28.04
N GLN A 7 -16.68 -8.15 -28.01
CA GLN A 7 -16.64 -7.02 -28.95
C GLN A 7 -15.52 -6.07 -28.49
N GLY A 8 -14.49 -5.89 -29.34
CA GLY A 8 -13.48 -4.84 -29.16
C GLY A 8 -12.33 -5.12 -28.18
N GLY A 9 -12.15 -6.36 -27.70
CA GLY A 9 -11.03 -6.73 -26.82
C GLY A 9 -11.17 -6.32 -25.35
N TYR A 10 -12.39 -5.95 -24.93
CA TYR A 10 -12.69 -5.59 -23.54
C TYR A 10 -13.09 -6.84 -22.72
N HIS A 11 -12.62 -6.92 -21.47
CA HIS A 11 -13.01 -7.88 -20.44
C HIS A 11 -13.62 -7.16 -19.22
N LEU A 12 -14.65 -7.74 -18.60
CA LEU A 12 -15.33 -7.15 -17.43
C LEU A 12 -14.39 -7.12 -16.21
N VAL A 13 -14.30 -5.99 -15.53
CA VAL A 13 -13.48 -5.82 -14.31
C VAL A 13 -14.29 -5.47 -13.06
N TRP A 14 -15.44 -4.80 -13.24
CA TRP A 14 -16.35 -4.50 -12.14
C TRP A 14 -17.78 -4.35 -12.68
N SER A 15 -18.75 -4.78 -11.88
CA SER A 15 -20.17 -4.58 -12.17
C SER A 15 -20.98 -4.51 -10.90
N ASP A 16 -22.10 -3.82 -10.95
CA ASP A 16 -23.15 -3.84 -9.93
C ASP A 16 -24.51 -3.96 -10.61
N GLU A 17 -25.25 -5.00 -10.25
CA GLU A 17 -26.61 -5.31 -10.75
C GLU A 17 -27.67 -4.98 -9.68
N PHE A 18 -27.27 -4.31 -8.59
CA PHE A 18 -28.14 -3.85 -7.50
C PHE A 18 -29.07 -4.93 -6.94
N GLY A 19 -28.57 -6.16 -6.76
CA GLY A 19 -29.37 -7.31 -6.35
C GLY A 19 -29.71 -7.41 -4.85
N GLY A 20 -29.24 -6.47 -4.01
CA GLY A 20 -29.48 -6.45 -2.57
C GLY A 20 -30.66 -5.54 -2.15
N ASP A 21 -30.83 -5.34 -0.84
CA ASP A 21 -31.87 -4.46 -0.29
C ASP A 21 -31.44 -2.98 -0.19
N SER A 22 -30.15 -2.69 -0.39
CA SER A 22 -29.58 -1.34 -0.37
C SER A 22 -28.31 -1.26 -1.23
N PRO A 23 -27.84 -0.05 -1.60
CA PRO A 23 -26.57 0.12 -2.29
C PRO A 23 -25.44 -0.49 -1.46
N HIS A 24 -24.66 -1.38 -2.07
CA HIS A 24 -23.67 -2.15 -1.34
C HIS A 24 -22.57 -1.23 -0.78
N VAL A 25 -22.34 -1.26 0.54
CA VAL A 25 -21.42 -0.34 1.23
C VAL A 25 -19.97 -0.47 0.76
N ARG A 26 -19.57 -1.61 0.17
CA ARG A 26 -18.24 -1.77 -0.46
C ARG A 26 -18.13 -1.13 -1.83
N SER A 27 -19.25 -0.74 -2.46
CA SER A 27 -19.28 -0.16 -3.81
C SER A 27 -19.66 1.31 -3.84
N TRP A 28 -20.54 1.76 -2.94
CA TRP A 28 -21.15 3.09 -3.05
C TRP A 28 -21.08 3.90 -1.76
N ASN A 29 -20.85 5.21 -1.88
CA ASN A 29 -21.00 6.21 -0.83
C ASN A 29 -22.28 7.02 -1.09
N TYR A 30 -22.99 7.37 -0.02
CA TYR A 30 -24.00 8.43 -0.08
C TYR A 30 -23.28 9.78 -0.03
N VAL A 31 -23.57 10.65 -0.99
CA VAL A 31 -23.04 12.01 -1.03
C VAL A 31 -24.05 12.94 -0.35
N ILE A 32 -23.58 13.69 0.66
CA ILE A 32 -24.42 14.60 1.46
C ILE A 32 -23.92 16.03 1.25
N HIS A 33 -24.79 16.91 0.76
CA HIS A 33 -24.47 18.32 0.52
C HIS A 33 -25.70 19.22 0.70
N GLU A 34 -25.45 20.48 1.07
CA GLU A 34 -26.47 21.51 1.20
C GLU A 34 -27.01 22.01 -0.16
N SER A 35 -28.16 22.67 -0.13
CA SER A 35 -28.72 23.32 -1.33
C SER A 35 -27.76 24.36 -1.90
N GLY A 36 -27.66 24.42 -3.22
CA GLY A 36 -26.81 25.34 -3.95
C GLY A 36 -25.34 24.93 -4.05
N TRP A 37 -24.96 23.75 -3.53
CA TRP A 37 -23.58 23.26 -3.53
C TRP A 37 -22.98 23.22 -4.95
N ALA A 38 -23.63 22.50 -5.86
CA ALA A 38 -23.29 22.47 -7.28
C ALA A 38 -24.33 23.24 -8.10
N ASN A 39 -23.88 24.03 -9.09
CA ASN A 39 -24.72 24.68 -10.10
C ASN A 39 -25.97 25.43 -9.57
N ASN A 40 -25.92 25.98 -8.35
CA ASN A 40 -27.05 26.59 -7.65
C ASN A 40 -28.32 25.72 -7.61
N GLU A 41 -28.15 24.40 -7.57
CA GLU A 41 -29.21 23.39 -7.48
C GLU A 41 -30.08 23.58 -6.21
N LEU A 42 -31.40 23.35 -6.31
CA LEU A 42 -32.36 23.71 -5.26
C LEU A 42 -32.47 22.68 -4.13
N GLN A 43 -32.00 21.45 -4.35
CA GLN A 43 -32.12 20.35 -3.39
C GLN A 43 -30.94 20.25 -2.43
N GLU A 44 -31.22 19.74 -1.23
CA GLU A 44 -30.22 19.16 -0.34
C GLU A 44 -30.02 17.68 -0.72
N TYR A 45 -28.77 17.24 -0.89
CA TYR A 45 -28.43 15.82 -1.07
C TYR A 45 -28.32 15.17 0.31
N ILE A 46 -29.11 14.13 0.57
CA ILE A 46 -29.20 13.49 1.90
C ILE A 46 -29.17 11.96 1.75
N ALA A 47 -28.56 11.28 2.72
CA ALA A 47 -28.59 9.82 2.81
C ALA A 47 -29.95 9.30 3.32
N GLY A 48 -30.40 8.18 2.78
CA GLY A 48 -31.54 7.42 3.29
C GLY A 48 -32.43 6.83 2.19
N ASP A 49 -33.11 5.75 2.54
CA ASP A 49 -33.91 4.90 1.64
C ASP A 49 -35.03 5.65 0.89
N LYS A 50 -35.41 6.83 1.39
CA LYS A 50 -36.40 7.69 0.76
C LYS A 50 -35.89 8.40 -0.50
N TYR A 51 -34.60 8.69 -0.56
CA TYR A 51 -33.97 9.44 -1.66
C TYR A 51 -33.13 8.53 -2.56
N VAL A 52 -32.59 7.46 -1.97
CA VAL A 52 -31.75 6.47 -2.62
C VAL A 52 -32.08 5.12 -2.02
N CYS A 53 -32.61 4.19 -2.79
CA CYS A 53 -32.83 2.81 -2.34
C CYS A 53 -32.52 1.82 -3.44
N VAL A 54 -32.44 0.54 -3.07
CA VAL A 54 -32.44 -0.55 -4.04
C VAL A 54 -33.77 -1.28 -3.91
N LYS A 55 -34.47 -1.46 -5.03
CA LYS A 55 -35.76 -2.15 -5.06
C LYS A 55 -35.93 -2.91 -6.37
N ASN A 56 -36.30 -4.18 -6.27
CA ASN A 56 -36.49 -5.07 -7.42
C ASN A 56 -35.27 -5.08 -8.36
N GLY A 57 -34.06 -5.20 -7.81
CA GLY A 57 -32.82 -5.24 -8.62
C GLY A 57 -32.42 -3.91 -9.26
N ASN A 58 -32.97 -2.79 -8.80
CA ASN A 58 -32.68 -1.47 -9.37
C ASN A 58 -32.26 -0.50 -8.27
N LEU A 59 -31.19 0.26 -8.51
CA LEU A 59 -30.93 1.49 -7.77
C LEU A 59 -31.95 2.54 -8.18
N ILE A 60 -32.65 3.12 -7.22
CA ILE A 60 -33.63 4.17 -7.43
C ILE A 60 -33.14 5.43 -6.74
N ILE A 61 -32.98 6.52 -7.51
CA ILE A 61 -32.73 7.87 -6.99
C ILE A 61 -34.00 8.68 -7.19
N HIS A 62 -34.60 9.13 -6.09
CA HIS A 62 -35.90 9.77 -6.07
C HIS A 62 -35.81 11.20 -5.48
N PRO A 63 -36.14 12.24 -6.27
CA PRO A 63 -36.26 13.59 -5.74
C PRO A 63 -37.51 13.70 -4.86
N PHE A 64 -37.43 14.46 -3.78
CA PHE A 64 -38.49 14.63 -2.81
C PHE A 64 -38.66 16.11 -2.45
N LYS A 65 -39.86 16.52 -2.02
CA LYS A 65 -40.11 17.87 -1.50
C LYS A 65 -40.94 17.85 -0.23
N ALA A 66 -40.66 18.75 0.70
CA ALA A 66 -41.43 18.93 1.92
C ALA A 66 -41.43 20.40 2.37
N LEU A 67 -42.38 20.75 3.23
CA LEU A 67 -42.35 22.00 3.97
C LEU A 67 -41.46 21.81 5.20
N ASP A 68 -40.58 22.77 5.47
CA ASP A 68 -39.81 22.79 6.70
C ASP A 68 -40.66 23.28 7.89
N TYR A 69 -40.05 23.37 9.08
CA TYR A 69 -40.74 23.80 10.31
C TYR A 69 -41.23 25.25 10.29
N LYS A 70 -40.79 26.06 9.32
CA LYS A 70 -41.26 27.44 9.08
C LYS A 70 -42.34 27.52 8.01
N GLY A 71 -42.62 26.40 7.33
CA GLY A 71 -43.55 26.33 6.21
C GLY A 71 -42.91 26.68 4.86
N ASP A 72 -41.58 26.75 4.77
CA ASP A 72 -40.87 27.01 3.52
C ASP A 72 -40.69 25.71 2.72
N LEU A 73 -40.89 25.76 1.40
CA LEU A 73 -40.75 24.60 0.53
C LEU A 73 -39.26 24.26 0.32
N LYS A 74 -38.87 23.03 0.68
CA LYS A 74 -37.53 22.47 0.45
C LYS A 74 -37.56 21.27 -0.49
N TYR A 75 -36.48 21.13 -1.24
CA TYR A 75 -36.23 20.00 -2.14
C TYR A 75 -35.11 19.12 -1.57
N TYR A 76 -35.22 17.82 -1.81
CA TYR A 76 -34.27 16.80 -1.39
C TYR A 76 -34.02 15.84 -2.55
N SER A 77 -32.83 15.26 -2.64
CA SER A 77 -32.55 14.22 -3.61
C SER A 77 -31.38 13.33 -3.17
N GLY A 78 -31.10 12.33 -3.98
CA GLY A 78 -30.01 11.38 -3.78
C GLY A 78 -28.84 11.58 -4.73
N MET A 79 -27.64 11.27 -4.23
CA MET A 79 -26.42 11.17 -5.03
C MET A 79 -25.55 10.05 -4.47
N LEU A 80 -25.03 9.20 -5.36
CA LEU A 80 -24.07 8.14 -5.03
C LEU A 80 -22.80 8.31 -5.84
N ASP A 81 -21.67 8.06 -5.19
CA ASP A 81 -20.37 7.92 -5.84
C ASP A 81 -19.68 6.62 -5.41
N SER A 82 -18.67 6.18 -6.15
CA SER A 82 -17.80 5.06 -5.76
C SER A 82 -16.39 5.51 -5.38
N ARG A 83 -16.24 6.76 -4.94
CA ARG A 83 -14.94 7.34 -4.57
C ARG A 83 -14.26 6.51 -3.47
N ASN A 84 -12.95 6.30 -3.60
CA ASN A 84 -12.14 5.43 -2.76
C ASN A 84 -12.60 3.95 -2.71
N LYS A 85 -13.48 3.52 -3.63
CA LYS A 85 -14.02 2.14 -3.70
C LYS A 85 -13.76 1.51 -5.06
N HIS A 86 -14.31 2.13 -6.12
CA HIS A 86 -14.15 1.71 -7.50
C HIS A 86 -13.72 2.90 -8.34
N GLU A 87 -12.44 2.92 -8.71
CA GLU A 87 -11.85 3.95 -9.56
C GLU A 87 -11.05 3.30 -10.68
N PHE A 88 -11.05 3.91 -11.84
CA PHE A 88 -10.33 3.39 -12.99
C PHE A 88 -9.88 4.51 -13.92
N ARG A 89 -8.82 4.23 -14.66
CA ARG A 89 -8.37 5.02 -15.79
C ARG A 89 -8.42 4.13 -17.02
N TYR A 90 -9.00 4.66 -18.09
CA TYR A 90 -9.32 3.95 -19.33
C TYR A 90 -10.27 2.77 -19.14
N GLY A 91 -10.92 2.38 -20.23
CA GLY A 91 -11.90 1.29 -20.23
C GLY A 91 -13.21 1.67 -20.92
N ARG A 92 -14.10 0.69 -21.01
CA ARG A 92 -15.50 0.92 -21.35
C ARG A 92 -16.31 0.96 -20.06
N VAL A 93 -17.10 2.01 -19.88
CA VAL A 93 -18.06 2.11 -18.79
C VAL A 93 -19.44 2.22 -19.37
N GLU A 94 -20.35 1.40 -18.89
CA GLU A 94 -21.71 1.32 -19.39
C GLU A 94 -22.68 1.17 -18.22
N ALA A 95 -23.81 1.88 -18.27
CA ALA A 95 -24.90 1.69 -17.33
C ALA A 95 -26.24 1.66 -18.07
N ARG A 96 -27.13 0.77 -17.60
CA ARG A 96 -28.49 0.64 -18.09
C ARG A 96 -29.42 1.46 -17.20
N ILE A 97 -29.95 2.55 -17.74
CA ILE A 97 -30.64 3.59 -16.96
C ILE A 97 -31.99 3.91 -17.60
N LYS A 98 -33.02 4.01 -16.75
CA LYS A 98 -34.28 4.68 -17.08
C LYS A 98 -34.29 6.06 -16.43
N VAL A 99 -34.40 7.10 -17.25
CA VAL A 99 -34.31 8.50 -16.81
C VAL A 99 -35.67 9.06 -16.38
N PRO A 100 -35.70 9.99 -15.40
CA PRO A 100 -36.93 10.64 -14.97
C PRO A 100 -37.44 11.66 -15.98
N LYS A 101 -38.76 11.89 -16.00
CA LYS A 101 -39.39 12.99 -16.73
C LYS A 101 -39.97 14.01 -15.78
N GLY A 102 -39.77 15.29 -16.07
CA GLY A 102 -40.28 16.33 -15.20
C GLY A 102 -39.55 17.65 -15.37
N LYS A 103 -40.33 18.73 -15.35
CA LYS A 103 -39.78 20.08 -15.42
C LYS A 103 -38.88 20.33 -14.22
N GLY A 104 -37.63 20.70 -14.49
CA GLY A 104 -36.63 21.00 -13.48
C GLY A 104 -35.90 19.80 -12.88
N LEU A 105 -36.01 18.62 -13.49
CA LEU A 105 -35.20 17.45 -13.13
C LEU A 105 -33.96 17.36 -14.02
N HIS A 106 -32.81 17.07 -13.43
CA HIS A 106 -31.55 16.91 -14.14
C HIS A 106 -30.78 15.66 -13.64
N PRO A 107 -31.16 14.46 -14.11
CA PRO A 107 -30.42 13.23 -13.85
C PRO A 107 -29.05 13.24 -14.55
N SER A 108 -28.04 12.65 -13.90
CA SER A 108 -26.70 12.52 -14.47
C SER A 108 -26.05 11.17 -14.15
N PHE A 109 -25.29 10.67 -15.11
CA PHE A 109 -24.33 9.59 -14.98
C PHE A 109 -22.96 10.08 -15.46
N ARG A 110 -22.03 10.22 -14.52
CA ARG A 110 -20.74 10.86 -14.75
C ARG A 110 -19.61 10.03 -14.18
N LEU A 111 -18.45 10.14 -14.79
CA LEU A 111 -17.19 9.77 -14.17
C LEU A 111 -16.53 11.06 -13.69
N VAL A 112 -16.09 11.08 -12.43
CA VAL A 112 -15.53 12.29 -11.82
C VAL A 112 -14.13 11.99 -11.30
N SER A 113 -13.25 12.97 -11.45
CA SER A 113 -11.96 13.02 -10.77
C SER A 113 -11.85 14.31 -9.98
N LEU A 114 -11.57 14.20 -8.68
CA LEU A 114 -11.44 15.35 -7.79
C LEU A 114 -9.96 15.74 -7.65
N PRO A 115 -9.66 17.03 -7.41
CA PRO A 115 -8.31 17.44 -7.07
C PRO A 115 -7.93 17.02 -5.65
N ASP A 116 -6.64 16.80 -5.40
CA ASP A 116 -6.12 16.26 -4.13
C ASP A 116 -6.37 17.20 -2.93
N ASP A 117 -6.59 18.49 -3.20
CA ASP A 117 -6.94 19.55 -2.25
C ASP A 117 -8.46 19.80 -2.13
N PHE A 118 -9.30 18.90 -2.65
CA PHE A 118 -10.75 19.04 -2.58
C PHE A 118 -11.27 18.96 -1.14
N ASP A 119 -11.55 20.12 -0.56
CA ASP A 119 -12.02 20.33 0.81
C ASP A 119 -13.54 20.12 0.99
N GLY A 120 -14.23 19.69 -0.07
CA GLY A 120 -15.69 19.53 -0.10
C GLY A 120 -16.48 20.83 -0.32
N VAL A 121 -15.81 21.98 -0.41
CA VAL A 121 -16.43 23.31 -0.48
C VAL A 121 -16.03 24.09 -1.75
N THR A 122 -14.85 23.82 -2.31
CA THR A 122 -14.31 24.54 -3.47
C THR A 122 -15.00 24.17 -4.79
N ARG A 123 -15.61 25.16 -5.45
CA ARG A 123 -16.45 25.05 -6.67
C ARG A 123 -15.67 24.84 -8.00
N THR A 124 -14.33 24.82 -7.98
CA THR A 124 -13.49 24.89 -9.20
C THR A 124 -12.43 23.79 -9.22
N GLY A 125 -12.28 23.10 -10.35
CA GLY A 125 -11.13 22.24 -10.63
C GLY A 125 -11.33 20.71 -10.60
N PHE A 126 -12.57 20.21 -10.57
CA PHE A 126 -12.82 18.78 -10.83
C PHE A 126 -12.92 18.50 -12.34
N GLU A 127 -12.41 17.34 -12.74
CA GLU A 127 -12.50 16.84 -14.10
C GLU A 127 -13.64 15.82 -14.18
N SER A 128 -14.34 15.78 -15.31
CA SER A 128 -15.45 14.84 -15.48
C SER A 128 -15.64 14.40 -16.92
N ILE A 129 -16.05 13.14 -17.07
CA ILE A 129 -16.62 12.55 -18.28
C ILE A 129 -18.11 12.37 -18.00
N ASN A 130 -18.95 13.21 -18.59
CA ASN A 130 -20.39 13.07 -18.43
C ASN A 130 -20.90 12.14 -19.53
N ILE A 131 -21.16 10.89 -19.16
CA ILE A 131 -21.64 9.85 -20.06
C ILE A 131 -23.11 10.14 -20.43
N MET A 132 -23.88 10.61 -19.45
CA MET A 132 -25.24 11.10 -19.63
C MET A 132 -25.49 12.29 -18.71
N ASP A 133 -25.82 13.44 -19.31
CA ASP A 133 -26.53 14.54 -18.68
C ASP A 133 -27.86 14.73 -19.43
N PHE A 134 -28.96 14.75 -18.68
CA PHE A 134 -30.30 14.76 -19.27
C PHE A 134 -31.18 15.81 -18.59
N ASN A 135 -32.02 16.48 -19.38
CA ASN A 135 -32.96 17.48 -18.88
C ASN A 135 -34.38 16.93 -18.96
N GLY A 136 -35.03 16.72 -17.82
CA GLY A 136 -36.36 16.11 -17.72
C GLY A 136 -37.49 16.90 -18.41
N GLU A 137 -37.27 18.16 -18.82
CA GLU A 137 -38.20 18.93 -19.65
C GLU A 137 -38.13 18.54 -21.13
N PHE A 138 -37.00 17.99 -21.59
CA PHE A 138 -36.73 17.62 -22.99
C PHE A 138 -36.31 16.15 -23.09
N PRO A 139 -37.27 15.21 -23.00
CA PRO A 139 -36.98 13.78 -22.94
C PRO A 139 -36.46 13.17 -24.25
N ASP A 140 -36.35 13.98 -25.30
CA ASP A 140 -35.81 13.68 -26.61
C ASP A 140 -34.30 14.01 -26.73
N ARG A 141 -33.64 14.43 -25.64
CA ARG A 141 -32.27 14.96 -25.69
C ARG A 141 -31.32 14.31 -24.70
N ILE A 142 -30.14 13.96 -25.18
CA ILE A 142 -29.03 13.43 -24.36
C ILE A 142 -27.83 14.36 -24.54
N THR A 143 -27.18 14.76 -23.47
CA THR A 143 -25.91 15.49 -23.52
C THR A 143 -24.79 14.62 -22.99
N ALA A 144 -23.68 14.56 -23.71
CA ALA A 144 -22.48 13.84 -23.31
C ALA A 144 -21.23 14.66 -23.64
N GLY A 145 -20.16 14.46 -22.90
CA GLY A 145 -18.92 15.20 -23.12
C GLY A 145 -17.99 15.22 -21.92
N THR A 146 -17.03 16.13 -21.95
CA THR A 146 -15.99 16.22 -20.93
C THR A 146 -15.84 17.65 -20.40
N ARG A 147 -15.37 17.73 -19.15
CA ARG A 147 -14.95 18.96 -18.50
C ARG A 147 -13.57 18.76 -17.88
N TRP A 148 -12.62 19.64 -18.17
CA TRP A 148 -11.23 19.54 -17.69
C TRP A 148 -10.60 20.91 -17.44
N GLY A 149 -9.40 20.92 -16.85
CA GLY A 149 -8.63 22.13 -16.59
C GLY A 149 -9.19 23.01 -15.47
N LEU A 150 -8.35 23.92 -14.96
CA LEU A 150 -8.69 24.78 -13.82
C LEU A 150 -9.83 25.76 -14.12
N GLU A 151 -9.90 26.22 -15.37
CA GLU A 151 -10.98 27.07 -15.86
C GLU A 151 -12.27 26.29 -16.12
N GLY A 152 -12.25 24.97 -15.98
CA GLY A 152 -13.39 24.09 -16.23
C GLY A 152 -13.84 24.14 -17.68
N ILE A 153 -12.89 24.04 -18.61
CA ILE A 153 -13.11 23.96 -20.06
C ILE A 153 -14.10 22.83 -20.34
N ARG A 154 -15.06 23.10 -21.21
CA ARG A 154 -16.19 22.22 -21.49
C ARG A 154 -16.21 21.84 -22.97
N ASP A 155 -16.37 20.56 -23.25
CA ASP A 155 -16.64 20.05 -24.58
C ASP A 155 -17.79 19.04 -24.52
N PHE A 156 -19.00 19.58 -24.67
CA PHE A 156 -20.25 18.83 -24.60
C PHE A 156 -20.99 18.90 -25.93
N LYS A 157 -21.66 17.80 -26.26
CA LYS A 157 -22.56 17.71 -27.41
C LYS A 157 -23.91 17.18 -26.97
N THR A 158 -24.96 17.89 -27.36
CA THR A 158 -26.35 17.41 -27.22
C THR A 158 -26.78 16.69 -28.49
N PHE A 159 -27.23 15.45 -28.33
CA PHE A 159 -27.86 14.64 -29.36
C PHE A 159 -29.38 14.71 -29.20
N ILE A 160 -30.09 15.01 -30.28
CA ILE A 160 -31.56 15.09 -30.32
C ILE A 160 -32.07 13.87 -31.08
N LEU A 161 -33.03 13.17 -30.49
CA LEU A 161 -33.67 11.99 -31.02
C LEU A 161 -34.69 12.30 -32.11
N GLU A 162 -35.22 11.26 -32.75
CA GLU A 162 -36.28 11.41 -33.74
C GLU A 162 -37.58 11.92 -33.10
N GLU A 163 -38.41 12.59 -33.90
CA GLU A 163 -39.62 13.24 -33.41
C GLU A 163 -40.60 12.22 -32.81
N GLY A 164 -40.89 12.36 -31.51
CA GLY A 164 -41.81 11.50 -30.77
C GLY A 164 -41.14 10.48 -29.84
N GLU A 165 -39.81 10.38 -29.81
CA GLU A 165 -39.10 9.55 -28.84
C GLU A 165 -39.08 10.21 -27.45
N ASP A 166 -39.29 9.40 -26.40
CA ASP A 166 -39.29 9.82 -25.01
C ASP A 166 -38.49 8.81 -24.18
N LEU A 167 -37.27 9.20 -23.82
CA LEU A 167 -36.31 8.36 -23.11
C LEU A 167 -36.74 7.97 -21.70
N SER A 168 -37.74 8.63 -21.13
CA SER A 168 -38.26 8.28 -19.81
C SER A 168 -39.18 7.07 -19.80
N LEU A 169 -39.57 6.55 -20.97
CA LEU A 169 -40.50 5.45 -21.09
C LEU A 169 -39.85 4.08 -20.86
N ASP A 170 -38.58 3.90 -21.19
CA ASP A 170 -37.87 2.61 -21.10
C ASP A 170 -36.43 2.76 -20.57
N TYR A 171 -35.75 1.63 -20.37
CA TYR A 171 -34.34 1.56 -20.02
C TYR A 171 -33.47 1.62 -21.26
N HIS A 172 -32.41 2.43 -21.19
CA HIS A 172 -31.44 2.61 -22.27
C HIS A 172 -30.00 2.42 -21.76
N ASP A 173 -29.10 2.02 -22.65
CA ASP A 173 -27.70 1.79 -22.35
C ASP A 173 -26.88 3.05 -22.68
N TYR A 174 -26.23 3.62 -21.66
CA TYR A 174 -25.36 4.79 -21.77
C TYR A 174 -23.93 4.35 -21.50
N ALA A 175 -23.03 4.61 -22.45
CA ALA A 175 -21.65 4.17 -22.31
C ALA A 175 -20.61 5.17 -22.80
N CYS A 176 -19.40 5.08 -22.26
CA CYS A 176 -18.21 5.67 -22.87
C CYS A 176 -17.11 4.62 -23.04
N GLU A 177 -16.36 4.72 -24.13
CA GLU A 177 -15.06 4.08 -24.30
C GLU A 177 -13.98 5.14 -24.16
N TRP A 178 -13.17 5.01 -23.12
CA TRP A 178 -12.05 5.87 -22.84
C TRP A 178 -10.74 5.12 -23.13
N ASP A 179 -10.10 5.49 -24.23
CA ASP A 179 -8.78 5.03 -24.62
C ASP A 179 -7.77 6.19 -24.45
N PRO A 180 -6.45 5.93 -24.31
CA PRO A 180 -5.45 6.99 -24.34
C PRO A 180 -5.61 7.88 -25.58
N GLY A 181 -5.67 9.18 -25.36
CA GLY A 181 -5.81 10.17 -26.44
C GLY A 181 -7.24 10.33 -26.98
N ARG A 182 -8.23 9.49 -26.63
CA ARG A 182 -9.58 9.57 -27.21
C ARG A 182 -10.70 9.04 -26.31
N ILE A 183 -11.83 9.74 -26.30
CA ILE A 183 -13.05 9.31 -25.63
C ILE A 183 -14.20 9.25 -26.65
N ARG A 184 -14.95 8.15 -26.63
CA ARG A 184 -16.13 7.93 -27.48
C ARG A 184 -17.34 7.65 -26.59
N PHE A 185 -18.48 8.25 -26.92
CA PHE A 185 -19.73 8.13 -26.17
C PHE A 185 -20.77 7.40 -27.00
N PHE A 186 -21.51 6.50 -26.37
CA PHE A 186 -22.48 5.62 -26.99
C PHE A 186 -23.82 5.72 -26.27
N PHE A 187 -24.89 5.63 -27.06
CA PHE A 187 -26.26 5.50 -26.60
C PHE A 187 -26.91 4.34 -27.36
N ASP A 188 -27.44 3.34 -26.64
CA ASP A 188 -27.98 2.09 -27.18
C ASP A 188 -27.06 1.45 -28.24
N GLY A 189 -25.75 1.40 -27.91
CA GLY A 189 -24.70 0.84 -28.77
C GLY A 189 -24.26 1.72 -29.95
N LYS A 190 -24.92 2.85 -30.22
CA LYS A 190 -24.57 3.78 -31.30
C LYS A 190 -23.66 4.90 -30.80
N GLU A 191 -22.54 5.15 -31.49
CA GLU A 191 -21.66 6.30 -31.18
C GLU A 191 -22.41 7.62 -31.45
N ILE A 192 -22.55 8.46 -30.42
CA ILE A 192 -23.23 9.76 -30.50
C ILE A 192 -22.24 10.93 -30.46
N TYR A 193 -21.09 10.74 -29.81
CA TYR A 193 -20.08 11.76 -29.67
C TYR A 193 -18.67 11.18 -29.51
N LYS A 194 -17.66 11.95 -29.91
CA LYS A 194 -16.25 11.63 -29.68
C LYS A 194 -15.46 12.91 -29.44
N THR A 195 -14.48 12.85 -28.57
CA THR A 195 -13.57 13.95 -28.25
C THR A 195 -12.17 13.42 -27.93
N ASP A 196 -11.20 14.32 -27.89
CA ASP A 196 -9.83 13.99 -27.50
C ASP A 196 -9.74 13.80 -25.99
N ASP A 197 -8.89 12.88 -25.54
CA ASP A 197 -8.50 12.83 -24.13
C ASP A 197 -7.56 14.02 -23.83
N ARG A 198 -8.06 14.95 -23.03
CA ARG A 198 -7.36 16.18 -22.63
C ARG A 198 -7.04 16.20 -21.13
N PHE A 199 -7.41 15.16 -20.39
CA PHE A 199 -7.15 15.07 -18.96
C PHE A 199 -5.65 14.98 -18.69
N GLY A 200 -5.18 15.61 -17.61
CA GLY A 200 -3.78 15.53 -17.19
C GLY A 200 -2.75 16.31 -18.03
N LYS A 201 -3.17 17.16 -18.98
CA LYS A 201 -2.25 17.95 -19.85
C LYS A 201 -1.79 19.30 -19.27
N GLU A 202 -2.55 19.89 -18.34
CA GLU A 202 -2.23 21.18 -17.68
C GLU A 202 -1.90 21.05 -16.18
N ARG A 203 -2.29 19.94 -15.56
CA ARG A 203 -1.76 19.40 -14.30
C ARG A 203 -1.27 17.99 -14.61
N SER A 204 -0.07 17.65 -14.21
CA SER A 204 0.50 16.30 -14.17
C SER A 204 -0.35 15.39 -13.29
N SER A 205 -1.50 14.95 -13.81
CA SER A 205 -2.35 14.03 -13.06
C SER A 205 -3.09 13.13 -14.04
N GLY A 206 -2.43 12.03 -14.40
CA GLY A 206 -3.05 10.87 -15.01
C GLY A 206 -3.98 10.15 -14.01
N ARG A 207 -5.03 10.83 -13.55
CA ARG A 207 -5.91 10.39 -12.45
C ARG A 207 -6.88 9.30 -12.88
N SER A 208 -7.26 8.47 -11.91
CA SER A 208 -8.43 7.60 -12.00
C SER A 208 -9.71 8.42 -11.83
N PHE A 209 -10.79 7.92 -12.43
CA PHE A 209 -12.14 8.48 -12.32
C PHE A 209 -13.04 7.45 -11.64
N PHE A 210 -14.07 7.93 -10.95
CA PHE A 210 -15.07 7.08 -10.29
C PHE A 210 -16.49 7.45 -10.78
N PRO A 211 -17.40 6.47 -10.95
CA PRO A 211 -18.78 6.72 -11.33
C PRO A 211 -19.59 7.45 -10.25
N VAL A 212 -20.51 8.27 -10.73
CA VAL A 212 -21.43 9.09 -9.94
C VAL A 212 -22.82 9.05 -10.59
N PHE A 213 -23.83 8.78 -9.77
CA PHE A 213 -25.25 8.89 -10.14
C PHE A 213 -25.94 9.96 -9.29
N SER A 214 -26.73 10.83 -9.92
CA SER A 214 -27.51 11.85 -9.19
C SER A 214 -28.76 12.28 -9.95
N VAL A 215 -29.76 12.80 -9.23
CA VAL A 215 -30.88 13.55 -9.81
C VAL A 215 -30.91 14.94 -9.17
N ALA A 216 -30.48 15.96 -9.91
CA ALA A 216 -30.55 17.34 -9.43
C ALA A 216 -31.94 17.95 -9.70
N VAL A 217 -32.29 18.97 -8.93
CA VAL A 217 -33.57 19.68 -8.99
C VAL A 217 -33.31 21.18 -9.17
N GLY A 218 -33.68 21.74 -10.33
CA GLY A 218 -33.39 23.13 -10.68
C GLY A 218 -31.90 23.42 -10.85
N GLY A 219 -31.50 24.68 -10.68
CA GLY A 219 -30.12 25.16 -10.85
C GLY A 219 -29.90 25.95 -12.13
N ASP A 220 -28.68 26.47 -12.30
CA ASP A 220 -28.33 27.32 -13.44
C ASP A 220 -28.50 26.55 -14.76
N GLY A 221 -29.33 27.09 -15.67
CA GLY A 221 -29.61 26.46 -16.97
C GLY A 221 -30.70 25.38 -16.95
N ILE A 222 -31.26 25.06 -15.77
CA ILE A 222 -32.37 24.13 -15.60
C ILE A 222 -33.59 24.89 -15.05
N SER A 223 -34.78 24.61 -15.57
CA SER A 223 -36.00 25.27 -15.10
C SER A 223 -36.31 24.93 -13.64
N THR A 224 -36.95 25.82 -12.90
CA THR A 224 -37.50 25.49 -11.57
C THR A 224 -38.73 24.56 -11.71
N PRO A 225 -38.85 23.49 -10.90
CA PRO A 225 -40.07 22.68 -10.86
C PRO A 225 -41.29 23.51 -10.43
N PRO A 226 -42.47 23.31 -11.04
CA PRO A 226 -43.70 23.94 -10.58
C PRO A 226 -44.01 23.59 -9.12
N GLU A 227 -44.48 24.54 -8.31
CA GLU A 227 -44.80 24.30 -6.89
C GLU A 227 -45.83 23.18 -6.68
N ASN A 228 -46.73 22.96 -7.63
CA ASN A 228 -47.75 21.91 -7.59
C ASN A 228 -47.28 20.56 -8.17
N MET A 229 -46.06 20.45 -8.67
CA MET A 229 -45.51 19.21 -9.23
C MET A 229 -45.35 18.16 -8.14
N VAL A 230 -45.96 16.99 -8.32
CA VAL A 230 -45.76 15.85 -7.42
C VAL A 230 -44.60 15.03 -7.94
N PHE A 231 -43.60 14.76 -7.09
CA PHE A 231 -42.55 13.79 -7.42
C PHE A 231 -43.08 12.39 -7.16
N ASP A 232 -43.66 11.80 -8.21
CA ASP A 232 -44.09 10.42 -8.21
C ASP A 232 -43.02 9.51 -8.85
N TYR A 233 -43.38 8.27 -9.14
CA TYR A 233 -42.46 7.27 -9.70
C TYR A 233 -41.92 7.65 -11.09
N THR A 234 -42.53 8.60 -11.80
CA THR A 234 -42.03 9.09 -13.11
C THR A 234 -40.85 10.07 -12.97
N CYS A 235 -40.64 10.57 -11.75
CA CYS A 235 -39.53 11.45 -11.39
C CYS A 235 -38.29 10.69 -10.87
N GLU A 236 -38.32 9.36 -10.87
CA GLU A 236 -37.22 8.50 -10.42
C GLU A 236 -36.21 8.24 -11.54
N MET A 237 -34.92 8.34 -11.22
CA MET A 237 -33.87 7.69 -12.01
C MET A 237 -33.71 6.26 -11.51
N ARG A 238 -33.78 5.29 -12.42
CA ARG A 238 -33.58 3.88 -12.10
C ARG A 238 -32.38 3.34 -12.85
N VAL A 239 -31.43 2.79 -12.12
CA VAL A 239 -30.24 2.14 -12.68
C VAL A 239 -30.39 0.65 -12.44
N ASP A 240 -30.48 -0.10 -13.55
CA ASP A 240 -30.58 -1.55 -13.55
C ASP A 240 -29.19 -2.16 -13.32
N SER A 241 -28.19 -1.64 -14.02
CA SER A 241 -26.82 -2.13 -13.89
C SER A 241 -25.78 -1.08 -14.27
N ILE A 242 -24.57 -1.23 -13.74
CA ILE A 242 -23.35 -0.58 -14.20
C ILE A 242 -22.27 -1.64 -14.41
N ARG A 243 -21.52 -1.51 -15.50
CA ARG A 243 -20.43 -2.41 -15.87
C ARG A 243 -19.22 -1.62 -16.35
N VAL A 244 -18.06 -2.02 -15.88
CA VAL A 244 -16.76 -1.45 -16.26
C VAL A 244 -15.92 -2.57 -16.85
N TYR A 245 -15.40 -2.32 -18.05
CA TYR A 245 -14.59 -3.25 -18.80
C TYR A 245 -13.23 -2.62 -19.11
N LYS A 246 -12.18 -3.44 -19.19
CA LYS A 246 -10.83 -3.02 -19.60
C LYS A 246 -10.32 -3.85 -20.76
N LYS A 247 -9.44 -3.27 -21.57
CA LYS A 247 -8.63 -4.03 -22.53
C LYS A 247 -7.42 -4.62 -21.83
N ASP A 248 -6.90 -5.72 -22.35
CA ASP A 248 -5.60 -6.26 -21.93
C ASP A 248 -4.45 -5.32 -22.31
N ARG A 249 -4.67 -4.46 -23.33
CA ARG A 249 -3.72 -3.45 -23.79
C ARG A 249 -4.45 -2.28 -24.43
N TYR A 250 -3.97 -1.06 -24.19
CA TYR A 250 -4.41 0.14 -24.89
C TYR A 250 -3.32 0.57 -25.88
N GLU A 251 -3.70 0.91 -27.10
CA GLU A 251 -2.79 1.46 -28.10
C GLU A 251 -2.59 2.96 -27.81
N ASP A 252 -1.37 3.35 -27.47
CA ASP A 252 -0.96 4.73 -27.34
C ASP A 252 -0.42 5.21 -28.70
N PRO A 253 -1.05 6.19 -29.37
CA PRO A 253 -0.58 6.72 -30.65
C PRO A 253 0.81 7.36 -30.59
N ASP A 254 1.29 7.73 -29.38
CA ASP A 254 2.59 8.36 -29.17
C ASP A 254 3.70 7.37 -28.79
N ASN A 255 3.39 6.07 -28.62
CA ASN A 255 4.34 5.06 -28.16
C ASN A 255 4.30 3.81 -29.05
N ASP A 256 5.35 3.60 -29.84
CA ASP A 256 5.50 2.49 -30.79
C ASP A 256 5.71 1.14 -30.08
N GLY A 257 4.69 0.66 -29.36
CA GLY A 257 4.20 -0.66 -29.69
C GLY A 257 4.83 -1.91 -29.07
N LYS A 258 5.48 -1.95 -27.89
CA LYS A 258 5.56 -3.17 -27.02
C LYS A 258 6.07 -2.86 -25.59
N LEU A 259 5.35 -3.34 -24.57
CA LEU A 259 5.83 -3.32 -23.18
C LEU A 259 6.99 -4.31 -23.01
N ARG A 260 8.07 -3.89 -22.34
CA ARG A 260 9.21 -4.77 -22.03
C ARG A 260 8.74 -5.89 -21.10
N LYS A 261 9.22 -7.12 -21.27
CA LYS A 261 9.12 -8.15 -20.20
C LYS A 261 10.17 -7.89 -19.13
N SER A 262 9.98 -8.48 -17.95
CA SER A 262 10.94 -8.31 -16.86
C SER A 262 11.92 -9.48 -16.76
N ILE A 263 13.17 -9.22 -16.39
CA ILE A 263 14.12 -10.24 -15.95
C ILE A 263 14.17 -10.14 -14.43
N ALA A 264 13.68 -11.17 -13.74
CA ALA A 264 13.72 -11.20 -12.28
C ALA A 264 15.11 -11.66 -11.81
N VAL A 265 15.72 -10.92 -10.90
CA VAL A 265 17.00 -11.24 -10.25
C VAL A 265 16.73 -11.45 -8.77
N CYS A 266 16.92 -12.67 -8.26
CA CYS A 266 16.56 -13.06 -6.91
C CYS A 266 17.81 -13.35 -6.08
N GLY A 267 18.01 -12.64 -4.97
CA GLY A 267 19.17 -12.79 -4.10
C GLY A 267 18.92 -12.31 -2.67
N VAL A 268 20.01 -12.10 -1.91
CA VAL A 268 19.99 -11.59 -0.53
C VAL A 268 20.97 -10.43 -0.43
N TRP A 269 20.59 -9.36 0.27
CA TRP A 269 21.41 -8.15 0.34
C TRP A 269 22.58 -8.21 1.34
N GLU A 270 22.54 -9.11 2.33
CA GLU A 270 23.67 -9.27 3.25
C GLU A 270 24.96 -9.80 2.56
N ASP A 271 24.87 -10.29 1.32
CA ASP A 271 25.99 -10.63 0.43
C ASP A 271 25.99 -9.75 -0.83
N ALA A 272 25.97 -8.43 -0.63
CA ALA A 272 25.68 -7.44 -1.67
C ALA A 272 26.70 -7.40 -2.82
N GLU A 273 27.96 -7.79 -2.63
CA GLU A 273 29.01 -7.54 -3.63
C GLU A 273 28.74 -8.29 -4.95
N ASN A 274 28.44 -9.59 -4.89
CA ASN A 274 28.13 -10.38 -6.09
C ASN A 274 26.82 -9.93 -6.74
N LEU A 275 25.77 -9.67 -5.95
CA LEU A 275 24.50 -9.19 -6.47
C LEU A 275 24.67 -7.82 -7.16
N SER A 276 25.47 -6.92 -6.58
CA SER A 276 25.76 -5.60 -7.14
C SER A 276 26.48 -5.68 -8.48
N LEU A 277 27.49 -6.55 -8.59
CA LEU A 277 28.25 -6.75 -9.83
C LEU A 277 27.35 -7.27 -10.96
N PHE A 278 26.46 -8.21 -10.67
CA PHE A 278 25.50 -8.69 -11.67
C PHE A 278 24.46 -7.62 -12.03
N MET A 279 24.00 -6.83 -11.07
CA MET A 279 23.13 -5.69 -11.37
C MET A 279 23.82 -4.68 -12.29
N GLU A 280 25.11 -4.39 -12.09
CA GLU A 280 25.88 -3.54 -13.00
C GLU A 280 25.91 -4.13 -14.43
N ALA A 281 26.18 -5.43 -14.56
CA ALA A 281 26.22 -6.12 -15.84
C ALA A 281 24.89 -6.08 -16.61
N PHE A 282 23.77 -6.19 -15.88
CA PHE A 282 22.41 -6.28 -16.45
C PHE A 282 21.79 -4.92 -16.80
N GLN A 283 22.46 -3.82 -16.48
CA GLN A 283 21.98 -2.46 -16.75
C GLN A 283 22.45 -1.88 -18.09
N ASN A 284 23.10 -2.69 -18.92
CA ASN A 284 23.54 -2.27 -20.25
C ASN A 284 22.37 -2.14 -21.24
N LYS A 285 22.54 -1.27 -22.26
CA LYS A 285 21.48 -0.96 -23.24
C LYS A 285 20.92 -2.16 -24.00
N LYS A 286 21.74 -3.19 -24.29
CA LYS A 286 21.27 -4.38 -25.02
C LYS A 286 20.15 -5.10 -24.25
N ILE A 287 20.23 -5.08 -22.93
CA ILE A 287 19.22 -5.65 -22.03
C ILE A 287 18.11 -4.64 -21.79
N THR A 288 18.42 -3.42 -21.35
CA THR A 288 17.42 -2.47 -20.85
C THR A 288 16.48 -1.90 -21.91
N GLU A 289 16.88 -1.92 -23.20
CA GLU A 289 15.98 -1.60 -24.32
C GLU A 289 14.88 -2.66 -24.53
N LYS A 290 15.16 -3.93 -24.19
CA LYS A 290 14.26 -5.07 -24.42
C LYS A 290 13.53 -5.53 -23.16
N TYR A 291 14.19 -5.41 -22.01
CA TYR A 291 13.75 -5.95 -20.74
C TYR A 291 13.83 -4.89 -19.63
N LEU A 292 12.90 -4.98 -18.69
CA LEU A 292 13.00 -4.32 -17.39
C LEU A 292 13.73 -5.27 -16.43
N VAL A 293 14.68 -4.79 -15.63
CA VAL A 293 15.34 -5.64 -14.62
C VAL A 293 14.64 -5.45 -13.29
N GLU A 294 14.16 -6.53 -12.68
CA GLU A 294 13.48 -6.49 -11.39
C GLU A 294 14.27 -7.30 -10.36
N CYS A 295 14.83 -6.64 -9.35
CA CYS A 295 15.64 -7.27 -8.32
C CYS A 295 14.79 -7.53 -7.07
N PHE A 296 14.71 -8.77 -6.62
CA PHE A 296 13.98 -9.20 -5.44
C PHE A 296 14.95 -9.67 -4.37
N THR A 297 14.91 -9.01 -3.20
CA THR A 297 15.74 -9.37 -2.05
C THR A 297 14.94 -10.15 -1.01
N PHE A 298 15.45 -11.34 -0.66
CA PHE A 298 14.91 -12.22 0.38
C PHE A 298 15.76 -12.11 1.67
N GLY A 299 15.28 -12.68 2.78
CA GLY A 299 16.05 -12.71 4.03
C GLY A 299 17.11 -13.82 4.05
N ILE A 300 17.98 -13.77 5.06
CA ILE A 300 18.93 -14.87 5.36
C ILE A 300 18.15 -16.13 5.75
N ALA A 301 18.80 -17.29 5.55
CA ALA A 301 18.48 -18.57 6.17
C ALA A 301 17.77 -18.44 7.52
N THR A 302 16.59 -19.04 7.61
CA THR A 302 15.84 -19.14 8.85
C THR A 302 15.22 -20.53 8.96
N ASP A 303 15.27 -21.11 10.16
CA ASP A 303 14.57 -22.35 10.50
C ASP A 303 13.15 -22.07 11.03
N ASN A 304 12.76 -20.80 11.14
CA ASN A 304 11.45 -20.39 11.64
C ASN A 304 10.40 -20.52 10.52
N GLN A 305 9.50 -21.48 10.67
CA GLN A 305 8.45 -21.74 9.67
C GLN A 305 7.60 -20.50 9.34
N ALA A 306 7.29 -19.64 10.31
CA ALA A 306 6.48 -18.44 10.06
C ALA A 306 7.22 -17.39 9.19
N GLU A 307 8.55 -17.31 9.33
CA GLU A 307 9.38 -16.47 8.47
C GLU A 307 9.48 -17.07 7.06
N ILE A 308 9.65 -18.39 6.94
CA ILE A 308 9.64 -19.09 5.66
C ILE A 308 8.30 -18.87 4.93
N ASP A 309 7.17 -19.04 5.62
CA ASP A 309 5.84 -18.84 5.05
C ASP A 309 5.66 -17.40 4.54
N THR A 310 6.19 -16.43 5.28
CA THR A 310 6.17 -15.00 4.89
C THR A 310 7.02 -14.72 3.65
N GLU A 311 8.20 -15.34 3.52
CA GLU A 311 9.05 -15.18 2.34
C GLU A 311 8.50 -15.94 1.12
N MET A 312 7.83 -17.07 1.35
CA MET A 312 7.09 -17.80 0.32
C MET A 312 5.98 -16.94 -0.30
N LEU A 313 5.24 -16.17 0.51
CA LEU A 313 4.25 -15.21 -0.01
C LEU A 313 4.90 -14.12 -0.88
N PHE A 314 6.15 -13.74 -0.60
CA PHE A 314 6.88 -12.77 -1.41
C PHE A 314 7.43 -13.38 -2.71
N ALA A 315 7.88 -14.64 -2.67
CA ALA A 315 8.16 -15.41 -3.88
C ALA A 315 6.88 -15.56 -4.72
N ASP A 316 5.72 -15.72 -4.09
CA ASP A 316 4.45 -15.82 -4.80
C ASP A 316 4.02 -14.50 -5.46
N PHE A 317 4.34 -13.37 -4.82
CA PHE A 317 4.14 -12.04 -5.38
C PHE A 317 4.90 -11.85 -6.69
N LEU A 318 6.15 -12.33 -6.78
CA LEU A 318 6.94 -12.29 -8.01
C LEU A 318 6.23 -12.99 -9.18
N GLY A 319 5.53 -14.11 -8.92
CA GLY A 319 4.78 -14.86 -9.93
C GLY A 319 3.60 -14.12 -10.57
N LYS A 320 3.17 -12.98 -9.99
CA LYS A 320 2.13 -12.11 -10.55
C LYS A 320 2.62 -11.25 -11.72
N MET A 321 3.93 -11.10 -11.89
CA MET A 321 4.53 -10.24 -12.91
C MET A 321 4.88 -11.01 -14.19
N ASP A 322 5.05 -10.29 -15.30
CA ASP A 322 5.34 -10.87 -16.62
C ASP A 322 6.84 -10.92 -16.90
N HIS A 323 7.45 -12.01 -16.45
CA HIS A 323 8.87 -12.27 -16.60
C HIS A 323 9.22 -12.96 -17.92
N ALA A 324 10.41 -12.66 -18.43
CA ALA A 324 11.09 -13.38 -19.50
C ALA A 324 12.03 -14.45 -18.95
N ALA A 325 12.57 -14.25 -17.74
CA ALA A 325 13.49 -15.18 -17.09
C ALA A 325 13.55 -14.91 -15.57
N ILE A 326 14.01 -15.89 -14.81
CA ILE A 326 14.32 -15.76 -13.38
C ILE A 326 15.78 -16.16 -13.16
N LEU A 327 16.57 -15.26 -12.61
CA LEU A 327 17.94 -15.51 -12.15
C LEU A 327 17.92 -15.67 -10.63
N ILE A 328 18.56 -16.72 -10.12
CA ILE A 328 18.58 -17.04 -8.69
C ILE A 328 20.02 -17.19 -8.23
N PHE A 329 20.42 -16.43 -7.21
CA PHE A 329 21.67 -16.64 -6.50
C PHE A 329 21.51 -17.77 -5.48
N GLY A 330 21.81 -19.00 -5.91
CA GLY A 330 21.49 -20.22 -5.18
C GLY A 330 22.26 -20.42 -3.88
N GLU A 331 23.42 -19.79 -3.74
CA GLU A 331 24.17 -19.77 -2.48
C GLU A 331 23.77 -18.61 -1.56
N MET A 332 23.12 -17.55 -2.06
CA MET A 332 22.64 -16.46 -1.20
C MET A 332 21.33 -16.83 -0.51
N ILE A 333 20.37 -17.39 -1.26
CA ILE A 333 19.07 -17.81 -0.73
C ILE A 333 19.22 -19.20 -0.10
N LYS A 334 19.51 -19.24 1.19
CA LYS A 334 19.76 -20.51 1.91
C LYS A 334 18.48 -21.33 2.18
N THR A 335 17.31 -20.71 2.12
CA THR A 335 16.02 -21.39 2.32
C THR A 335 15.59 -22.13 1.06
N ASN A 336 15.79 -23.45 1.01
CA ASN A 336 15.50 -24.27 -0.18
C ASN A 336 14.06 -24.15 -0.70
N GLY A 337 13.07 -24.02 0.19
CA GLY A 337 11.67 -23.90 -0.22
C GLY A 337 11.40 -22.69 -1.12
N ILE A 338 12.09 -21.58 -0.90
CA ILE A 338 11.99 -20.37 -1.73
C ILE A 338 12.57 -20.63 -3.12
N ILE A 339 13.76 -21.22 -3.18
CA ILE A 339 14.39 -21.60 -4.47
C ILE A 339 13.47 -22.54 -5.25
N GLU A 340 12.96 -23.59 -4.61
CA GLU A 340 12.06 -24.56 -5.24
C GLU A 340 10.80 -23.89 -5.78
N ARG A 341 10.24 -22.92 -5.04
CA ARG A 341 9.06 -22.17 -5.47
C ARG A 341 9.35 -21.28 -6.67
N LEU A 342 10.47 -20.56 -6.68
CA LEU A 342 10.89 -19.76 -7.84
C LEU A 342 11.13 -20.62 -9.09
N ILE A 343 11.68 -21.83 -8.91
CA ILE A 343 11.85 -22.81 -9.99
C ILE A 343 10.49 -23.29 -10.50
N GLU A 344 9.57 -23.61 -9.60
CA GLU A 344 8.19 -24.01 -9.95
C GLU A 344 7.51 -22.91 -10.78
N TYR A 345 7.67 -21.64 -10.39
CA TYR A 345 7.15 -20.51 -11.16
C TYR A 345 7.70 -20.44 -12.57
N GLY A 346 9.02 -20.59 -12.73
CA GLY A 346 9.63 -20.64 -14.06
C GLY A 346 9.03 -21.75 -14.92
N ARG A 347 8.78 -22.93 -14.31
CA ARG A 347 8.16 -24.07 -15.00
C ARG A 347 6.71 -23.80 -15.38
N GLU A 348 5.89 -23.28 -14.47
CA GLU A 348 4.49 -22.94 -14.71
C GLU A 348 4.35 -21.92 -15.85
N LYS A 349 5.21 -20.90 -15.87
CA LYS A 349 5.22 -19.84 -16.89
C LYS A 349 6.00 -20.21 -18.16
N THR A 350 6.68 -21.37 -18.16
CA THR A 350 7.50 -21.86 -19.27
C THR A 350 8.63 -20.89 -19.65
N ILE A 351 9.29 -20.29 -18.64
CA ILE A 351 10.42 -19.37 -18.79
C ILE A 351 11.70 -19.97 -18.20
N PRO A 352 12.90 -19.58 -18.68
CA PRO A 352 14.15 -20.09 -18.15
C PRO A 352 14.37 -19.64 -16.71
N VAL A 353 14.85 -20.59 -15.88
CA VAL A 353 15.40 -20.32 -14.56
C VAL A 353 16.89 -20.56 -14.60
N ILE A 354 17.66 -19.51 -14.31
CA ILE A 354 19.12 -19.53 -14.32
C ILE A 354 19.59 -19.53 -12.87
N MET A 355 20.23 -20.62 -12.46
CA MET A 355 20.73 -20.82 -11.10
C MET A 355 22.22 -20.52 -11.06
N LEU A 356 22.63 -19.53 -10.27
CA LEU A 356 24.02 -19.16 -10.04
C LEU A 356 24.58 -19.92 -8.83
N GLU A 357 25.83 -20.39 -8.93
CA GLU A 357 26.65 -20.99 -7.86
C GLU A 357 26.17 -22.33 -7.29
N ARG A 358 24.90 -22.70 -7.50
CA ARG A 358 24.32 -23.98 -7.09
C ARG A 358 23.78 -24.75 -8.28
N GLN A 359 23.79 -26.08 -8.20
CA GLN A 359 23.22 -26.94 -9.24
C GLN A 359 21.82 -27.42 -8.85
N PHE A 360 20.84 -27.18 -9.72
CA PHE A 360 19.47 -27.66 -9.60
C PHE A 360 18.99 -28.35 -10.89
N PRO A 361 18.32 -29.52 -10.78
CA PRO A 361 17.71 -30.17 -11.92
C PRO A 361 16.60 -29.33 -12.58
N GLY A 362 16.63 -29.27 -13.91
CA GLY A 362 15.64 -28.54 -14.71
C GLY A 362 15.86 -27.03 -14.79
N CYS A 363 17.03 -26.55 -14.34
CA CYS A 363 17.47 -25.16 -14.48
C CYS A 363 18.66 -25.06 -15.45
N ILE A 364 18.95 -23.84 -15.90
CA ILE A 364 20.24 -23.49 -16.51
C ILE A 364 21.20 -23.19 -15.35
N ASN A 365 22.13 -24.11 -15.07
CA ASN A 365 23.08 -23.94 -13.99
C ASN A 365 24.31 -23.17 -14.47
N ALA A 366 24.51 -22.00 -13.90
CA ALA A 366 25.63 -21.11 -14.17
C ALA A 366 26.76 -21.37 -13.17
N VAL A 367 27.87 -21.89 -13.69
CA VAL A 367 29.05 -22.29 -12.92
C VAL A 367 30.14 -21.25 -13.08
N LEU A 368 30.69 -20.77 -11.96
CA LEU A 368 31.81 -19.83 -11.95
C LEU A 368 33.14 -20.58 -12.01
N GLU A 369 33.98 -20.30 -13.00
CA GLU A 369 35.26 -21.02 -13.22
C GLU A 369 36.41 -20.40 -12.41
N TYR A 370 36.34 -20.52 -11.08
CA TYR A 370 37.33 -19.95 -10.15
C TYR A 370 38.77 -20.44 -10.41
N ALA A 371 38.94 -21.74 -10.70
CA ALA A 371 40.24 -22.34 -10.92
C ALA A 371 40.98 -21.76 -12.14
N ASP A 372 40.27 -21.56 -13.26
CA ASP A 372 40.84 -20.98 -14.47
C ASP A 372 41.26 -19.52 -14.24
N GLY A 373 40.40 -18.73 -13.59
CA GLY A 373 40.76 -17.38 -13.21
C GLY A 373 41.99 -17.31 -12.31
N PHE A 374 42.04 -18.15 -11.26
CA PHE A 374 43.16 -18.14 -10.33
C PHE A 374 44.45 -18.60 -11.02
N GLU A 375 44.35 -19.54 -11.96
CA GLU A 375 45.46 -19.96 -12.81
C GLU A 375 46.03 -18.77 -13.61
N GLN A 376 45.18 -17.90 -14.17
CA GLN A 376 45.62 -16.69 -14.87
C GLN A 376 46.46 -15.76 -13.97
N ALA A 377 46.09 -15.58 -12.69
CA ALA A 377 46.87 -14.78 -11.74
C ALA A 377 48.24 -15.40 -11.44
N VAL A 378 48.29 -16.71 -11.17
CA VAL A 378 49.54 -17.44 -10.90
C VAL A 378 50.47 -17.39 -12.13
N ARG A 379 49.91 -17.63 -13.33
CA ARG A 379 50.66 -17.56 -14.59
C ARG A 379 51.13 -16.15 -14.87
N HIS A 380 50.35 -15.11 -14.59
CA HIS A 380 50.79 -13.74 -14.76
C HIS A 380 52.07 -13.43 -13.97
N VAL A 381 52.13 -13.86 -12.70
CA VAL A 381 53.31 -13.69 -11.86
C VAL A 381 54.54 -14.43 -12.44
N ILE A 382 54.37 -15.68 -12.89
CA ILE A 382 55.49 -16.52 -13.32
C ILE A 382 55.92 -16.23 -14.77
N GLU A 383 54.97 -16.12 -15.68
CA GLU A 383 55.18 -16.03 -17.12
C GLU A 383 55.41 -14.59 -17.58
N HIS A 384 54.63 -13.63 -17.05
CA HIS A 384 54.75 -12.22 -17.45
C HIS A 384 55.83 -11.49 -16.66
N HIS A 385 55.85 -11.64 -15.33
CA HIS A 385 56.84 -10.99 -14.47
C HIS A 385 58.12 -11.82 -14.25
N GLY A 386 58.13 -13.09 -14.64
CA GLY A 386 59.32 -13.94 -14.55
C GLY A 386 59.64 -14.42 -13.13
N CYS A 387 58.74 -14.26 -12.17
CA CYS A 387 58.98 -14.62 -10.76
C CYS A 387 59.20 -16.13 -10.61
N ARG A 388 60.17 -16.49 -9.78
CA ARG A 388 60.59 -17.87 -9.45
C ARG A 388 60.48 -18.18 -7.96
N VAL A 389 60.52 -17.16 -7.10
CA VAL A 389 60.24 -17.31 -5.66
C VAL A 389 58.86 -16.72 -5.38
N VAL A 390 57.86 -17.58 -5.37
CA VAL A 390 56.46 -17.21 -5.17
C VAL A 390 55.97 -17.87 -3.89
N ASP A 391 55.23 -17.11 -3.06
CA ASP A 391 54.53 -17.65 -1.91
C ASP A 391 53.02 -17.44 -2.09
N MET A 392 52.22 -18.31 -1.48
CA MET A 392 50.77 -18.28 -1.61
C MET A 392 50.12 -17.99 -0.26
N PHE A 393 49.13 -17.10 -0.24
CA PHE A 393 48.16 -17.00 0.85
C PHE A 393 46.87 -17.72 0.46
N ALA A 394 46.61 -18.87 1.08
CA ALA A 394 45.37 -19.63 0.96
C ALA A 394 44.31 -19.15 1.98
N GLY A 395 43.06 -19.52 1.74
CA GLY A 395 41.97 -19.30 2.69
C GLY A 395 42.00 -20.29 3.85
N PHE A 396 40.84 -20.81 4.27
CA PHE A 396 40.79 -21.80 5.35
C PHE A 396 41.47 -23.11 4.96
N ARG A 397 42.20 -23.73 5.89
CA ARG A 397 42.83 -25.04 5.71
C ARG A 397 41.78 -26.15 5.54
N GLY A 398 41.92 -26.99 4.52
CA GLY A 398 40.99 -28.09 4.24
C GLY A 398 39.65 -27.65 3.64
N ASN A 399 39.47 -26.37 3.31
CA ASN A 399 38.30 -25.88 2.61
C ASN A 399 38.41 -26.18 1.10
N PRO A 400 37.35 -26.71 0.44
CA PRO A 400 37.41 -27.09 -0.98
C PRO A 400 37.91 -25.99 -1.92
N PHE A 401 37.49 -24.73 -1.71
CA PHE A 401 37.92 -23.59 -2.54
C PHE A 401 39.40 -23.25 -2.34
N SER A 402 39.90 -23.35 -1.10
CA SER A 402 41.33 -23.19 -0.81
C SER A 402 42.16 -24.29 -1.47
N GLU A 403 41.74 -25.55 -1.30
CA GLU A 403 42.48 -26.70 -1.83
C GLU A 403 42.54 -26.68 -3.36
N GLU A 404 41.44 -26.32 -4.03
CA GLU A 404 41.42 -26.16 -5.49
C GLU A 404 42.45 -25.12 -5.96
N ARG A 405 42.51 -23.96 -5.32
CA ARG A 405 43.49 -22.90 -5.64
C ARG A 405 44.92 -23.33 -5.34
N ILE A 406 45.15 -24.07 -4.25
CA ILE A 406 46.48 -24.64 -3.91
C ILE A 406 46.92 -25.64 -4.98
N GLU A 407 46.02 -26.49 -5.48
CA GLU A 407 46.34 -27.45 -6.54
C GLU A 407 46.64 -26.75 -7.88
N VAL A 408 45.91 -25.67 -8.21
CA VAL A 408 46.25 -24.80 -9.35
C VAL A 408 47.66 -24.22 -9.18
N TYR A 409 47.97 -23.65 -8.02
CA TYR A 409 49.29 -23.10 -7.71
C TYR A 409 50.40 -24.14 -7.87
N LYS A 410 50.26 -25.32 -7.26
CA LYS A 410 51.21 -26.44 -7.38
C LYS A 410 51.42 -26.87 -8.83
N ARG A 411 50.33 -26.97 -9.60
CA ARG A 411 50.36 -27.37 -11.01
C ARG A 411 51.16 -26.37 -11.84
N VAL A 412 50.85 -25.08 -11.73
CA VAL A 412 51.55 -24.04 -12.51
C VAL A 412 53.03 -23.97 -12.15
N LEU A 413 53.39 -24.05 -10.86
CA LEU A 413 54.81 -24.11 -10.46
C LEU A 413 55.55 -25.29 -11.11
N LYS A 414 54.94 -26.48 -11.08
CA LYS A 414 55.50 -27.70 -11.67
C LYS A 414 55.69 -27.59 -13.18
N GLU A 415 54.76 -26.96 -13.89
CA GLU A 415 54.86 -26.74 -15.34
C GLU A 415 56.03 -25.81 -15.73
N HIS A 416 56.46 -24.93 -14.81
CA HIS A 416 57.52 -23.95 -15.02
C HIS A 416 58.86 -24.32 -14.34
N ASP A 417 59.00 -25.59 -13.93
CA ASP A 417 60.17 -26.12 -13.22
C ASP A 417 60.53 -25.36 -11.93
N ILE A 418 59.52 -24.84 -11.22
CA ILE A 418 59.69 -24.20 -9.91
C ILE A 418 59.38 -25.23 -8.81
N PRO A 419 60.30 -25.49 -7.87
CA PRO A 419 60.07 -26.47 -6.82
C PRO A 419 58.98 -25.98 -5.85
N PHE A 420 57.98 -26.83 -5.61
CA PHE A 420 56.96 -26.58 -4.59
C PHE A 420 57.49 -26.93 -3.20
N GLU A 421 57.36 -25.98 -2.27
CA GLU A 421 57.73 -26.15 -0.87
C GLU A 421 56.50 -25.86 0.01
N GLU A 422 56.05 -26.87 0.78
CA GLU A 422 54.81 -26.78 1.56
C GLU A 422 54.76 -25.58 2.52
N TRP A 423 55.92 -25.17 3.06
CA TRP A 423 56.03 -24.06 4.02
C TRP A 423 55.79 -22.67 3.39
N ARG A 424 55.75 -22.56 2.05
CA ARG A 424 55.45 -21.32 1.30
C ARG A 424 53.95 -21.09 1.09
N VAL A 425 53.11 -21.99 1.59
CA VAL A 425 51.65 -21.82 1.62
C VAL A 425 51.25 -21.34 3.01
N HIS A 426 50.86 -20.08 3.08
CA HIS A 426 50.35 -19.40 4.28
C HIS A 426 48.83 -19.43 4.28
N TYR A 427 48.21 -19.28 5.45
CA TYR A 427 46.74 -19.36 5.60
C TYR A 427 46.23 -18.06 6.20
N GLY A 428 45.57 -17.26 5.38
CA GLY A 428 44.99 -15.96 5.73
C GLY A 428 43.48 -16.01 5.97
N ASP A 429 42.88 -17.20 5.88
CA ASP A 429 41.47 -17.45 6.20
C ASP A 429 40.46 -16.62 5.37
N PHE A 430 40.86 -16.16 4.17
CA PHE A 430 40.11 -15.27 3.27
C PHE A 430 39.94 -13.81 3.75
N TRP A 431 40.59 -13.41 4.85
CA TRP A 431 40.42 -12.10 5.46
C TRP A 431 41.74 -11.32 5.60
N ASP A 432 41.66 -10.00 5.62
CA ASP A 432 42.81 -9.09 5.70
C ASP A 432 43.50 -9.12 7.08
N ALA A 433 42.73 -9.14 8.17
CA ALA A 433 43.28 -9.10 9.53
C ALA A 433 44.06 -10.38 9.91
N PRO A 434 43.55 -11.61 9.69
CA PRO A 434 44.33 -12.84 9.89
C PRO A 434 45.56 -12.90 9.00
N THR A 435 45.44 -12.51 7.72
CA THR A 435 46.57 -12.42 6.78
C THR A 435 47.66 -11.50 7.31
N SER A 436 47.28 -10.31 7.78
CA SER A 436 48.21 -9.34 8.36
C SER A 436 48.94 -9.91 9.57
N GLN A 437 48.22 -10.61 10.46
CA GLN A 437 48.81 -11.24 11.64
C GLN A 437 49.82 -12.33 11.28
N VAL A 438 49.51 -13.17 10.29
CA VAL A 438 50.41 -14.22 9.81
C VAL A 438 51.66 -13.61 9.20
N LEU A 439 51.50 -12.63 8.30
CA LEU A 439 52.63 -11.99 7.63
C LEU A 439 53.52 -11.20 8.61
N SER A 440 52.94 -10.48 9.58
CA SER A 440 53.70 -9.83 10.65
C SER A 440 54.56 -10.82 11.43
N ASN A 441 53.97 -11.96 11.85
CA ASN A 441 54.72 -12.99 12.58
C ASN A 441 55.87 -13.57 11.75
N LEU A 442 55.66 -13.74 10.44
CA LEU A 442 56.71 -14.17 9.52
C LEU A 442 57.83 -13.13 9.45
N LEU A 443 57.51 -11.87 9.16
CA LEU A 443 58.50 -10.80 9.03
C LEU A 443 59.31 -10.61 10.32
N ASP A 444 58.66 -10.66 11.49
CA ASP A 444 59.31 -10.58 12.80
C ASP A 444 60.29 -11.74 13.06
N SER A 445 60.07 -12.90 12.43
CA SER A 445 60.96 -14.07 12.54
C SER A 445 62.21 -14.00 11.66
N GLY A 446 62.37 -12.93 10.87
CA GLY A 446 63.45 -12.78 9.89
C GLY A 446 63.15 -13.43 8.54
N TYR A 447 61.86 -13.65 8.23
CA TYR A 447 61.41 -14.14 6.94
C TYR A 447 61.91 -13.25 5.80
N ARG A 448 62.44 -13.88 4.74
CA ARG A 448 62.88 -13.18 3.53
C ARG A 448 61.72 -13.12 2.54
N LEU A 449 61.41 -11.91 2.06
CA LEU A 449 60.33 -11.71 1.11
C LEU A 449 60.51 -12.54 -0.18
N PRO A 450 59.41 -13.11 -0.71
CA PRO A 450 59.38 -13.69 -2.04
C PRO A 450 59.38 -12.59 -3.09
N GLU A 451 59.57 -12.97 -4.36
CA GLU A 451 59.39 -12.04 -5.49
C GLU A 451 57.92 -11.68 -5.68
N ALA A 452 57.01 -12.61 -5.32
CA ALA A 452 55.58 -12.37 -5.38
C ALA A 452 54.78 -13.13 -4.31
N PHE A 453 53.70 -12.51 -3.84
CA PHE A 453 52.60 -13.17 -3.15
C PHE A 453 51.41 -13.36 -4.09
N VAL A 454 50.93 -14.59 -4.19
CA VAL A 454 49.65 -14.91 -4.84
C VAL A 454 48.62 -15.19 -3.75
N CYS A 455 47.65 -14.31 -3.60
CA CYS A 455 46.62 -14.42 -2.59
C CYS A 455 45.36 -15.04 -3.18
N ALA A 456 44.74 -15.98 -2.46
CA ALA A 456 43.54 -16.66 -2.94
C ALA A 456 42.35 -15.71 -3.09
N ASN A 457 42.34 -14.53 -2.47
CA ASN A 457 41.37 -13.47 -2.73
C ASN A 457 41.97 -12.07 -2.50
N ASP A 458 41.21 -11.05 -2.89
CA ASP A 458 41.57 -9.65 -2.80
C ASP A 458 41.68 -9.14 -1.36
N SER A 459 40.83 -9.60 -0.45
CA SER A 459 40.91 -9.21 0.98
C SER A 459 42.25 -9.59 1.59
N MET A 460 42.76 -10.79 1.30
CA MET A 460 44.09 -11.20 1.74
C MET A 460 45.19 -10.41 1.02
N ALA A 461 45.05 -10.13 -0.29
CA ALA A 461 46.01 -9.30 -1.01
C ALA A 461 46.15 -7.89 -0.41
N VAL A 462 45.03 -7.28 0.01
CA VAL A 462 45.05 -6.01 0.76
C VAL A 462 45.78 -6.17 2.09
N GLY A 463 45.48 -7.22 2.87
CA GLY A 463 46.18 -7.51 4.12
C GLY A 463 47.70 -7.67 3.95
N VAL A 464 48.14 -8.31 2.86
CA VAL A 464 49.55 -8.42 2.49
C VAL A 464 50.13 -7.03 2.20
N CYS A 465 49.53 -6.26 1.31
CA CYS A 465 50.01 -4.92 0.95
C CYS A 465 50.11 -3.98 2.16
N ASP A 466 49.07 -3.91 2.99
CA ASP A 466 49.03 -3.08 4.20
C ASP A 466 50.14 -3.47 5.19
N THR A 467 50.38 -4.77 5.34
CA THR A 467 51.41 -5.28 6.25
C THR A 467 52.81 -5.00 5.71
N LEU A 468 53.06 -5.23 4.42
CA LEU A 468 54.32 -4.88 3.77
C LEU A 468 54.63 -3.38 3.91
N TYR A 469 53.64 -2.53 3.68
CA TYR A 469 53.78 -1.09 3.85
C TYR A 469 54.15 -0.70 5.29
N LYS A 470 53.51 -1.30 6.30
CA LYS A 470 53.85 -1.07 7.73
C LYS A 470 55.29 -1.44 8.08
N TYR A 471 55.86 -2.44 7.41
CA TYR A 471 57.25 -2.87 7.59
C TYR A 471 58.25 -2.13 6.67
N GLY A 472 57.78 -1.14 5.90
CA GLY A 472 58.60 -0.28 5.05
C GLY A 472 58.93 -0.87 3.68
N TYR A 473 58.27 -1.94 3.27
CA TYR A 473 58.37 -2.51 1.92
C TYR A 473 57.40 -1.83 0.96
N ARG A 474 57.77 -1.79 -0.32
CA ARG A 474 57.01 -1.18 -1.40
C ARG A 474 56.46 -2.27 -2.31
N VAL A 475 55.17 -2.19 -2.59
CA VAL A 475 54.51 -3.01 -3.61
C VAL A 475 54.28 -2.10 -4.83
N PRO A 476 54.73 -2.45 -6.04
CA PRO A 476 55.32 -3.73 -6.46
C PRO A 476 56.85 -3.85 -6.33
N ASP A 477 57.57 -2.75 -6.05
CA ASP A 477 59.05 -2.68 -6.18
C ASP A 477 59.84 -3.77 -5.44
N ASP A 478 59.43 -4.09 -4.20
CA ASP A 478 60.12 -5.07 -3.34
C ASP A 478 59.43 -6.45 -3.39
N CYS A 479 58.13 -6.49 -3.72
CA CYS A 479 57.35 -7.72 -3.86
C CYS A 479 56.06 -7.44 -4.64
N ILE A 480 55.75 -8.29 -5.62
CA ILE A 480 54.47 -8.25 -6.35
C ILE A 480 53.37 -8.88 -5.50
N VAL A 481 52.17 -8.33 -5.54
CA VAL A 481 51.00 -8.91 -4.87
C VAL A 481 49.86 -9.08 -5.86
N THR A 482 49.27 -10.26 -5.91
CA THR A 482 48.05 -10.54 -6.69
C THR A 482 46.93 -11.06 -5.78
N GLY A 483 45.70 -10.72 -6.13
CA GLY A 483 44.47 -11.18 -5.50
C GLY A 483 43.56 -11.88 -6.50
N PHE A 484 42.29 -12.04 -6.10
CA PHE A 484 41.25 -12.72 -6.84
C PHE A 484 39.87 -12.23 -6.31
N ASP A 485 38.83 -12.24 -7.14
CA ASP A 485 37.44 -11.78 -6.92
C ASP A 485 37.13 -10.40 -7.53
N GLY A 486 38.05 -9.44 -7.48
CA GLY A 486 37.85 -8.11 -8.06
C GLY A 486 36.97 -7.17 -7.23
N ILE A 487 37.05 -7.26 -5.91
CA ILE A 487 36.22 -6.48 -4.98
C ILE A 487 36.60 -4.99 -5.00
N TRP A 488 35.65 -4.10 -4.69
CA TRP A 488 35.92 -2.65 -4.67
C TRP A 488 37.04 -2.25 -3.73
N LYS A 489 37.23 -2.96 -2.61
CA LYS A 489 38.34 -2.70 -1.70
C LYS A 489 39.69 -2.83 -2.40
N SER A 490 39.83 -3.76 -3.34
CA SER A 490 41.06 -4.01 -4.09
C SER A 490 41.27 -2.98 -5.20
N GLU A 491 40.18 -2.52 -5.82
CA GLU A 491 40.18 -1.43 -6.77
C GLU A 491 40.62 -0.12 -6.10
N TYR A 492 39.99 0.29 -4.99
CA TYR A 492 40.27 1.56 -4.30
C TYR A 492 41.54 1.56 -3.41
N HIS A 493 42.20 0.42 -3.25
CA HIS A 493 43.45 0.29 -2.47
C HIS A 493 44.63 1.05 -3.12
N ASN A 494 45.65 1.40 -2.33
CA ASN A 494 46.92 1.95 -2.84
C ASN A 494 48.12 1.05 -2.45
N PRO A 495 48.78 0.36 -3.39
CA PRO A 495 48.48 0.29 -4.82
C PRO A 495 47.18 -0.47 -5.11
N ALA A 496 46.50 -0.17 -6.22
CA ALA A 496 45.35 -0.99 -6.65
C ALA A 496 45.83 -2.42 -6.96
N ILE A 497 45.02 -3.41 -6.59
CA ILE A 497 45.43 -4.81 -6.60
C ILE A 497 45.26 -5.42 -8.00
N CYS A 498 46.30 -6.10 -8.47
CA CYS A 498 46.25 -7.03 -9.60
C CYS A 498 45.40 -8.23 -9.21
N THR A 499 44.31 -8.46 -9.93
CA THR A 499 43.27 -9.41 -9.52
C THR A 499 42.66 -10.10 -10.73
N CYS A 500 41.86 -11.14 -10.50
CA CYS A 500 40.99 -11.72 -11.52
C CYS A 500 39.54 -11.47 -11.11
N LYS A 501 38.75 -10.91 -12.02
CA LYS A 501 37.33 -10.58 -11.80
C LYS A 501 36.43 -11.25 -12.83
N LEU A 502 35.16 -11.42 -12.50
CA LEU A 502 34.15 -11.94 -13.43
C LEU A 502 34.08 -11.09 -14.71
N ASP A 503 34.00 -11.74 -15.86
CA ASP A 503 33.82 -11.05 -17.13
C ASP A 503 32.34 -10.67 -17.37
N LEU A 504 31.91 -9.62 -16.66
CA LEU A 504 30.51 -9.19 -16.58
C LEU A 504 29.84 -8.96 -17.95
N GLU A 505 30.57 -8.43 -18.94
CA GLU A 505 30.03 -8.21 -20.29
C GLU A 505 29.66 -9.53 -20.97
N THR A 506 30.57 -10.50 -20.92
CA THR A 506 30.36 -11.84 -21.48
C THR A 506 29.23 -12.57 -20.76
N ILE A 507 29.12 -12.43 -19.43
CA ILE A 507 28.03 -13.01 -18.62
C ILE A 507 26.67 -12.49 -19.08
N ALA A 508 26.54 -11.17 -19.24
CA ALA A 508 25.28 -10.56 -19.66
C ALA A 508 24.87 -11.03 -21.06
N ASP A 509 25.82 -11.12 -22.00
CA ASP A 509 25.57 -11.59 -23.36
C ASP A 509 25.19 -13.10 -23.39
N GLU A 510 25.88 -13.95 -22.63
CA GLU A 510 25.56 -15.39 -22.54
C GLU A 510 24.18 -15.66 -21.93
N ILE A 511 23.83 -14.94 -20.85
CA ILE A 511 22.50 -15.07 -20.24
C ILE A 511 21.43 -14.59 -21.22
N LEU A 512 21.64 -13.45 -21.88
CA LEU A 512 20.69 -12.92 -22.85
C LEU A 512 20.46 -13.91 -24.01
N GLU A 513 21.52 -14.54 -24.53
CA GLU A 513 21.41 -15.58 -25.56
C GLU A 513 20.55 -16.76 -25.07
N LYS A 514 20.74 -17.22 -23.83
CA LYS A 514 19.93 -18.29 -23.24
C LYS A 514 18.45 -17.91 -23.10
N ILE A 515 18.17 -16.66 -22.74
CA ILE A 515 16.79 -16.15 -22.63
C ILE A 515 16.15 -16.11 -24.01
N GLU A 516 16.84 -15.56 -25.02
CA GLU A 516 16.30 -15.39 -26.37
C GLU A 516 16.17 -16.73 -27.14
N ALA A 517 17.04 -17.70 -26.87
CA ALA A 517 16.98 -19.04 -27.46
C ALA A 517 15.98 -19.98 -26.78
N TRP A 518 15.36 -19.57 -25.66
CA TRP A 518 14.50 -20.45 -24.87
C TRP A 518 13.22 -20.85 -25.61
N THR A 519 12.84 -22.12 -25.48
CA THR A 519 11.60 -22.66 -26.04
C THR A 519 10.90 -23.56 -25.03
N SER A 520 9.58 -23.78 -25.19
CA SER A 520 8.81 -24.64 -24.30
C SER A 520 9.32 -26.08 -24.19
N ALA A 521 10.00 -26.59 -25.24
CA ALA A 521 10.64 -27.90 -25.24
C ALA A 521 11.83 -28.01 -24.28
N MET A 522 12.41 -26.88 -23.87
CA MET A 522 13.53 -26.80 -22.93
C MET A 522 13.06 -26.71 -21.46
N ASN A 523 11.76 -26.57 -21.22
CA ASN A 523 11.21 -26.44 -19.88
C ASN A 523 11.48 -27.71 -19.04
N GLY A 524 12.11 -27.53 -17.88
CA GLY A 524 12.52 -28.63 -17.01
C GLY A 524 13.75 -29.42 -17.48
N VAL A 525 14.42 -29.00 -18.56
CA VAL A 525 15.69 -29.60 -19.02
C VAL A 525 16.86 -28.91 -18.33
N THR A 526 17.72 -29.70 -17.67
CA THR A 526 18.95 -29.18 -17.08
C THR A 526 19.94 -28.76 -18.16
N GLN A 527 20.45 -27.53 -18.08
CA GLN A 527 21.53 -27.01 -18.91
C GLN A 527 22.66 -26.48 -18.02
N GLU A 528 23.82 -26.23 -18.63
CA GLU A 528 24.97 -25.62 -17.96
C GLU A 528 25.49 -24.45 -18.80
N ILE A 529 25.88 -23.38 -18.13
CA ILE A 529 26.67 -22.27 -18.68
C ILE A 529 27.85 -22.00 -17.74
N LYS A 530 28.95 -21.50 -18.29
CA LYS A 530 30.21 -21.36 -17.55
C LYS A 530 30.71 -19.95 -17.68
N PHE A 531 30.86 -19.28 -16.54
CA PHE A 531 31.33 -17.91 -16.50
C PHE A 531 32.79 -17.84 -16.14
N LYS A 532 33.52 -17.11 -16.97
CA LYS A 532 34.97 -16.99 -16.89
C LYS A 532 35.36 -15.76 -16.10
N TYR A 533 36.50 -15.89 -15.45
CA TYR A 533 37.22 -14.77 -14.89
C TYR A 533 38.22 -14.25 -15.92
N ARG A 534 38.49 -12.95 -15.86
CA ARG A 534 39.56 -12.30 -16.60
C ARG A 534 40.55 -11.67 -15.64
N LEU A 535 41.83 -11.86 -15.93
CA LEU A 535 42.91 -11.14 -15.25
C LEU A 535 42.80 -9.63 -15.53
N VAL A 536 42.95 -8.84 -14.47
CA VAL A 536 43.04 -7.38 -14.49
C VAL A 536 44.40 -6.99 -13.88
N PRO A 537 45.44 -6.84 -14.72
CA PRO A 537 46.72 -6.31 -14.28
C PRO A 537 46.57 -4.90 -13.72
N ASN A 538 47.29 -4.61 -12.65
CA ASN A 538 47.15 -3.34 -11.90
C ASN A 538 48.49 -2.91 -11.28
N HIS A 539 48.44 -1.86 -10.46
CA HIS A 539 49.60 -1.26 -9.82
C HIS A 539 50.38 -2.22 -8.90
N SER A 540 49.71 -3.15 -8.20
CA SER A 540 50.38 -4.05 -7.25
C SER A 540 51.26 -5.13 -7.89
N CYS A 541 51.14 -5.34 -9.21
CA CYS A 541 52.09 -6.13 -10.00
C CYS A 541 53.03 -5.26 -10.86
N GLY A 542 52.83 -3.94 -10.89
CA GLY A 542 53.65 -3.02 -11.68
C GLY A 542 53.32 -2.95 -13.17
N CYS A 543 52.18 -3.52 -13.59
CA CYS A 543 51.70 -3.37 -14.97
C CYS A 543 51.15 -1.98 -15.28
N LEU A 544 50.73 -1.21 -14.25
CA LEU A 544 50.27 0.18 -14.35
C LEU A 544 51.10 1.09 -13.42
N ASP A 545 51.33 2.36 -13.81
CA ASP A 545 52.07 3.34 -13.00
C ASP A 545 51.13 4.05 -12.02
N GLN A 546 51.52 4.18 -10.75
CA GLN A 546 50.70 4.84 -9.72
C GLN A 546 50.30 6.28 -10.08
N LYS A 547 51.04 6.94 -10.98
CA LYS A 547 50.73 8.29 -11.49
C LYS A 547 49.48 8.34 -12.35
N ASP A 548 49.00 7.20 -12.85
CA ASP A 548 47.83 7.13 -13.72
C ASP A 548 46.51 7.29 -12.94
N ARG A 549 46.57 7.48 -11.62
CA ARG A 549 45.41 7.54 -10.73
C ARG A 549 45.10 8.95 -10.23
N ASP A 550 43.87 9.42 -10.48
CA ASP A 550 43.36 10.67 -9.92
C ASP A 550 42.78 10.44 -8.51
N TRP A 551 43.66 10.58 -7.50
CA TRP A 551 43.25 10.51 -6.10
C TRP A 551 42.27 11.62 -5.70
N THR A 552 42.29 12.76 -6.39
CA THR A 552 41.39 13.87 -6.08
C THR A 552 39.96 13.49 -6.42
N GLU A 553 39.75 12.89 -7.60
CA GLU A 553 38.44 12.40 -8.04
C GLU A 553 37.90 11.31 -7.09
N ILE A 554 38.73 10.31 -6.76
CA ILE A 554 38.34 9.19 -5.88
C ILE A 554 37.95 9.71 -4.49
N VAL A 555 38.80 10.54 -3.87
CA VAL A 555 38.52 11.10 -2.54
C VAL A 555 37.29 12.00 -2.57
N SER A 556 37.09 12.78 -3.63
CA SER A 556 35.90 13.61 -3.81
C SER A 556 34.63 12.77 -3.90
N SER A 557 34.65 11.70 -4.70
CA SER A 557 33.54 10.75 -4.84
C SER A 557 33.19 10.07 -3.51
N LEU A 558 34.19 9.48 -2.84
CA LEU A 558 33.98 8.83 -1.53
C LEU A 558 33.47 9.80 -0.46
N THR A 559 33.97 11.04 -0.47
CA THR A 559 33.49 12.09 0.46
C THR A 559 32.03 12.45 0.18
N SER A 560 31.65 12.57 -1.09
CA SER A 560 30.26 12.85 -1.50
C SER A 560 29.32 11.72 -1.06
N VAL A 561 29.68 10.46 -1.34
CA VAL A 561 28.91 9.27 -0.94
C VAL A 561 28.74 9.22 0.58
N ASN A 562 29.82 9.44 1.34
CA ASN A 562 29.78 9.42 2.79
C ASN A 562 28.93 10.57 3.39
N GLN A 563 29.03 11.78 2.84
CA GLN A 563 28.19 12.91 3.27
C GLN A 563 26.71 12.64 3.01
N ASP A 564 26.41 12.04 1.87
CA ASP A 564 25.04 11.67 1.51
C ASP A 564 24.48 10.57 2.43
N TYR A 565 25.24 9.50 2.68
CA TYR A 565 24.92 8.47 3.66
C TYR A 565 24.59 9.08 5.03
N PHE A 566 25.48 9.92 5.54
CA PHE A 566 25.30 10.56 6.84
C PHE A 566 24.03 11.41 6.91
N ARG A 567 23.74 12.20 5.87
CA ARG A 567 22.52 13.02 5.80
C ARG A 567 21.26 12.15 5.73
N HIS A 568 21.29 11.09 4.93
CA HIS A 568 20.14 10.19 4.77
C HIS A 568 19.76 9.54 6.11
N ILE A 569 20.73 8.92 6.80
CA ILE A 569 20.51 8.31 8.12
C ILE A 569 19.97 9.34 9.13
N LEU A 570 20.50 10.57 9.12
CA LEU A 570 20.06 11.61 10.05
C LEU A 570 18.60 12.02 9.81
N GLU A 571 18.20 12.27 8.56
CA GLU A 571 16.83 12.67 8.23
C GLU A 571 15.82 11.53 8.45
N MET A 572 16.17 10.30 8.08
CA MET A 572 15.32 9.14 8.38
C MET A 572 15.19 8.88 9.88
N GLY A 573 16.27 9.08 10.65
CA GLY A 573 16.21 9.01 12.11
C GLY A 573 15.26 10.05 12.71
N ARG A 574 15.25 11.28 12.17
CA ARG A 574 14.28 12.32 12.56
C ARG A 574 12.85 11.94 12.19
N PHE A 575 12.64 11.39 11.00
CA PHE A 575 11.35 10.89 10.56
C PHE A 575 10.80 9.85 11.54
N ILE A 576 11.56 8.77 11.82
CA ILE A 576 11.14 7.73 12.78
C ILE A 576 10.81 8.32 14.14
N SER A 577 11.66 9.20 14.67
CA SER A 577 11.42 9.86 15.96
C SER A 577 10.09 10.61 15.99
N GLY A 578 9.74 11.30 14.89
CA GLY A 578 8.45 11.98 14.73
C GLY A 578 7.24 11.03 14.72
N THR A 579 7.41 9.78 14.31
CA THR A 579 6.33 8.79 14.21
C THR A 579 5.99 8.09 15.53
N ILE A 580 6.80 8.23 16.58
CA ILE A 580 6.65 7.51 17.86
C ILE A 580 5.31 7.80 18.54
N SER A 581 4.71 8.97 18.36
CA SER A 581 3.40 9.32 18.92
C SER A 581 2.23 9.08 17.96
N MET A 582 2.51 8.66 16.73
CA MET A 582 1.51 8.45 15.70
C MET A 582 0.87 7.08 15.83
N SER A 583 -0.42 7.01 15.49
CA SER A 583 -1.24 5.79 15.46
C SER A 583 -2.02 5.63 14.16
N ASP A 584 -1.76 6.53 13.23
CA ASP A 584 -2.41 6.64 11.93
C ASP A 584 -1.31 6.63 10.87
N ILE A 585 -1.34 5.60 10.03
CA ILE A 585 -0.32 5.38 9.02
C ILE A 585 -0.38 6.46 7.93
N ASP A 586 -1.54 7.06 7.67
CA ASP A 586 -1.70 8.15 6.70
C ASP A 586 -1.05 9.46 7.18
N LYS A 587 -0.98 9.66 8.49
CA LYS A 587 -0.25 10.80 9.08
C LYS A 587 1.25 10.61 8.95
N ALA A 588 1.76 9.42 9.30
CA ALA A 588 3.18 9.10 9.14
C ALA A 588 3.61 9.22 7.68
N SER A 589 2.78 8.74 6.75
CA SER A 589 2.97 8.85 5.31
C SER A 589 3.15 10.28 4.82
N ARG A 590 2.26 11.19 5.22
CA ARG A 590 2.33 12.61 4.84
C ARG A 590 3.56 13.32 5.41
N ASP A 591 4.03 12.89 6.57
CA ASP A 591 5.23 13.46 7.17
C ASP A 591 6.51 12.99 6.48
N LEU A 592 6.51 11.81 5.85
CA LEU A 592 7.67 11.25 5.16
C LEU A 592 8.22 12.21 4.10
N GLU A 593 7.35 12.87 3.31
CA GLU A 593 7.73 13.82 2.25
C GLU A 593 8.79 14.84 2.68
N LYS A 594 8.64 15.35 3.91
CA LYS A 594 9.52 16.38 4.50
C LYS A 594 10.97 15.93 4.63
N TYR A 595 11.20 14.62 4.58
CA TYR A 595 12.51 13.99 4.72
C TYR A 595 13.02 13.37 3.41
N LEU A 596 12.18 13.34 2.36
CA LEU A 596 12.51 12.78 1.05
C LEU A 596 13.16 13.78 0.08
N TRP A 597 13.30 15.07 0.42
CA TRP A 597 13.93 16.06 -0.47
C TRP A 597 15.39 15.75 -0.81
N LEU A 598 16.08 14.94 0.00
CA LEU A 598 17.40 14.37 -0.29
C LEU A 598 17.37 13.31 -1.41
N TRP A 599 16.17 12.95 -1.87
CA TRP A 599 15.86 11.70 -2.54
C TRP A 599 15.06 11.97 -3.82
N LYS A 600 15.77 12.28 -4.91
CA LYS A 600 15.18 12.46 -6.23
C LYS A 600 15.34 11.17 -7.02
N TRP A 601 14.31 10.32 -7.05
CA TRP A 601 14.25 9.17 -7.96
C TRP A 601 13.04 9.27 -8.87
N GLU A 602 13.02 8.38 -9.84
CA GLU A 602 12.08 8.36 -10.94
C GLU A 602 10.79 7.66 -10.53
N TYR A 603 10.82 6.62 -9.67
CA TYR A 603 9.63 5.95 -9.13
C TYR A 603 9.83 5.37 -7.72
N TYR A 604 8.80 5.43 -6.88
CA TYR A 604 8.74 4.79 -5.56
C TYR A 604 7.34 4.23 -5.28
N PHE A 605 7.29 3.14 -4.54
CA PHE A 605 6.07 2.58 -3.99
C PHE A 605 6.35 1.89 -2.65
N VAL A 606 5.55 2.19 -1.63
CA VAL A 606 5.51 1.47 -0.36
C VAL A 606 4.06 1.07 -0.09
N GLY A 607 3.79 -0.23 -0.19
CA GLY A 607 2.49 -0.81 0.04
C GLY A 607 2.46 -1.61 1.34
N ILE A 608 1.39 -1.44 2.14
CA ILE A 608 1.08 -2.22 3.34
C ILE A 608 -0.21 -3.00 3.10
N ASN A 609 -0.21 -4.29 3.39
CA ASN A 609 -1.36 -5.17 3.30
C ASN A 609 -2.39 -4.81 4.40
N GLU A 610 -3.63 -4.49 4.03
CA GLU A 610 -4.75 -4.22 4.97
C GLU A 610 -5.75 -5.40 5.08
N GLY A 611 -5.55 -6.51 4.35
CA GLY A 611 -6.49 -7.64 4.27
C GLY A 611 -7.38 -7.56 3.03
N ASP A 612 -8.17 -8.61 2.71
CA ASP A 612 -9.08 -8.65 1.54
C ASP A 612 -8.44 -8.26 0.19
N ASN A 613 -7.15 -8.59 -0.04
CA ASN A 613 -6.35 -8.17 -1.21
C ASN A 613 -6.21 -6.64 -1.39
N ILE A 614 -6.35 -5.89 -0.30
CA ILE A 614 -6.18 -4.43 -0.28
C ILE A 614 -4.73 -4.10 0.07
N ILE A 615 -4.07 -3.38 -0.83
CA ILE A 615 -2.77 -2.76 -0.60
C ILE A 615 -2.99 -1.29 -0.30
N HIS A 616 -2.67 -0.88 0.91
CA HIS A 616 -2.57 0.51 1.28
C HIS A 616 -1.19 1.05 0.89
N ALA A 617 -1.14 1.79 -0.21
CA ALA A 617 0.02 2.55 -0.62
C ALA A 617 0.17 3.80 0.25
N ILE A 618 0.97 3.64 1.28
CA ILE A 618 1.33 4.70 2.22
C ILE A 618 2.28 5.70 1.55
N PHE A 619 3.00 5.28 0.51
CA PHE A 619 3.85 6.17 -0.27
C PHE A 619 3.90 5.73 -1.73
N GLN A 620 3.60 6.62 -2.67
CA GLN A 620 3.86 6.42 -4.10
C GLN A 620 4.47 7.70 -4.67
N GLY A 621 5.64 7.60 -5.29
CA GLY A 621 6.34 8.73 -5.88
C GLY A 621 6.68 8.49 -7.35
N ARG A 622 6.63 9.54 -8.17
CA ARG A 622 7.18 9.49 -9.54
C ARG A 622 7.60 10.87 -10.02
N ASN A 623 8.78 10.97 -10.63
CA ASN A 623 9.30 12.21 -11.23
C ASN A 623 9.22 13.45 -10.32
N GLY A 624 9.41 13.26 -9.00
CA GLY A 624 9.35 14.33 -8.01
C GLY A 624 7.95 14.69 -7.49
N GLU A 625 6.92 13.96 -7.93
CA GLU A 625 5.56 14.05 -7.39
C GLU A 625 5.26 12.87 -6.47
N TYR A 626 4.50 13.12 -5.41
CA TYR A 626 4.22 12.12 -4.39
C TYR A 626 2.73 12.04 -4.06
N LYS A 627 2.28 10.83 -3.78
CA LYS A 627 0.91 10.49 -3.37
C LYS A 627 0.98 9.62 -2.11
N TYR A 628 -0.04 9.73 -1.28
CA TYR A 628 -0.12 9.08 0.03
C TYR A 628 -1.55 8.61 0.31
N GLY A 629 -1.70 7.59 1.16
CA GLY A 629 -3.01 7.15 1.64
C GLY A 629 -3.88 6.45 0.60
N LEU A 630 -3.29 6.01 -0.50
CA LEU A 630 -4.02 5.36 -1.59
C LEU A 630 -4.29 3.89 -1.24
N ARG A 631 -5.49 3.40 -1.56
CA ARG A 631 -5.84 1.98 -1.39
C ARG A 631 -6.08 1.36 -2.75
N TYR A 632 -5.41 0.25 -3.00
CA TYR A 632 -5.53 -0.52 -4.22
C TYR A 632 -6.18 -1.87 -3.90
N ASN A 633 -7.30 -2.15 -4.56
CA ASN A 633 -7.91 -3.47 -4.56
C ASN A 633 -7.27 -4.30 -5.67
N ASP A 634 -6.69 -5.44 -5.32
CA ASP A 634 -6.20 -6.45 -6.28
C ASP A 634 -5.26 -5.89 -7.36
N ILE A 635 -4.05 -5.49 -6.95
CA ILE A 635 -3.00 -5.08 -7.89
C ILE A 635 -2.55 -6.30 -8.70
N LYS A 636 -3.20 -6.53 -9.86
CA LYS A 636 -3.00 -7.71 -10.73
C LYS A 636 -1.54 -8.03 -11.03
N ASN A 637 -0.74 -7.00 -11.28
CA ASN A 637 0.65 -7.11 -11.73
C ASN A 637 1.66 -6.63 -10.66
N GLY A 638 1.25 -6.63 -9.39
CA GLY A 638 2.12 -6.32 -8.25
C GLY A 638 2.55 -4.87 -8.06
N LEU A 639 2.45 -3.98 -9.05
CA LEU A 639 2.66 -2.53 -8.87
C LEU A 639 1.56 -1.68 -9.51
N PRO A 640 1.22 -0.51 -8.92
CA PRO A 640 0.48 0.49 -9.66
C PRO A 640 1.33 1.02 -10.82
N ASP A 641 0.69 1.33 -11.93
CA ASP A 641 1.32 1.92 -13.13
C ASP A 641 2.39 1.04 -13.80
N ILE A 642 2.43 -0.27 -13.52
CA ILE A 642 3.42 -1.22 -14.05
C ILE A 642 3.52 -1.24 -15.59
N ASP A 643 2.41 -1.07 -16.31
CA ASP A 643 2.44 -1.00 -17.78
C ASP A 643 3.21 0.24 -18.24
N GLU A 644 3.09 1.35 -17.50
CA GLU A 644 3.87 2.55 -17.78
C GLU A 644 5.34 2.35 -17.44
N LEU A 645 5.68 1.70 -16.31
CA LEU A 645 7.07 1.40 -15.94
C LEU A 645 7.75 0.50 -16.98
N ARG A 646 7.03 -0.48 -17.52
CA ARG A 646 7.50 -1.41 -18.56
C ARG A 646 7.63 -0.76 -19.93
N SER A 647 7.05 0.41 -20.16
CA SER A 647 7.29 1.17 -21.38
C SER A 647 8.77 1.58 -21.48
N PRO A 648 9.44 1.39 -22.63
CA PRO A 648 10.78 1.93 -22.85
C PRO A 648 10.86 3.45 -22.66
N SER A 649 9.75 4.17 -22.87
CA SER A 649 9.67 5.62 -22.70
C SER A 649 9.61 6.07 -21.24
N SER A 650 9.53 5.15 -20.27
CA SER A 650 9.36 5.48 -18.85
C SER A 650 10.60 6.09 -18.21
N GLY A 651 11.78 5.85 -18.81
CA GLY A 651 13.08 6.15 -18.21
C GLY A 651 13.55 5.12 -17.18
N ILE A 652 12.67 4.24 -16.69
CA ILE A 652 13.01 3.22 -15.68
C ILE A 652 13.61 2.00 -16.37
N ASN A 653 14.74 1.49 -15.88
CA ASN A 653 15.36 0.27 -16.38
C ASN A 653 15.51 -0.82 -15.32
N VAL A 654 15.51 -0.44 -14.05
CA VAL A 654 15.65 -1.32 -12.91
C VAL A 654 14.57 -1.00 -11.88
N ILE A 655 13.98 -2.03 -11.29
CA ILE A 655 13.15 -1.91 -10.09
C ILE A 655 13.73 -2.78 -8.99
N LEU A 656 13.96 -2.20 -7.81
CA LEU A 656 14.39 -2.92 -6.62
C LEU A 656 13.16 -3.21 -5.75
N PHE A 657 12.99 -4.46 -5.33
CA PHE A 657 11.88 -4.94 -4.51
C PHE A 657 12.37 -5.50 -3.18
N LYS A 658 11.67 -5.16 -2.11
CA LYS A 658 11.92 -5.70 -0.78
C LYS A 658 10.66 -5.78 0.05
N GLN A 659 10.54 -6.83 0.87
CA GLN A 659 9.41 -6.99 1.76
C GLN A 659 9.48 -6.00 2.94
N VAL A 660 8.36 -5.36 3.27
CA VAL A 660 8.17 -4.66 4.55
C VAL A 660 7.75 -5.71 5.57
N ARG A 661 8.57 -5.97 6.58
CA ARG A 661 8.29 -7.02 7.57
C ARG A 661 8.66 -6.64 8.99
N VAL A 662 8.03 -7.31 9.94
CA VAL A 662 8.34 -7.22 11.38
C VAL A 662 8.47 -8.64 11.90
N LYS A 663 9.71 -9.05 12.22
CA LYS A 663 10.03 -10.44 12.59
C LYS A 663 9.49 -11.42 11.54
N ASP A 664 8.55 -12.28 11.93
CA ASP A 664 7.90 -13.33 11.18
C ASP A 664 6.64 -12.87 10.43
N LYS A 665 6.32 -11.57 10.44
CA LYS A 665 5.12 -11.03 9.78
C LYS A 665 5.48 -10.12 8.61
N GLY A 666 5.10 -10.53 7.40
CA GLY A 666 5.08 -9.67 6.22
C GLY A 666 3.95 -8.63 6.30
N LEU A 667 4.31 -7.35 6.35
CA LEU A 667 3.36 -6.24 6.34
C LEU A 667 3.06 -5.75 4.93
N GLY A 668 3.94 -5.97 3.96
CA GLY A 668 3.79 -5.45 2.61
C GLY A 668 5.11 -5.46 1.85
N TYR A 669 5.34 -4.51 0.96
CA TYR A 669 6.55 -4.43 0.14
C TYR A 669 6.86 -3.01 -0.31
N ILE A 670 8.11 -2.82 -0.71
CA ILE A 670 8.67 -1.60 -1.29
C ILE A 670 9.11 -1.93 -2.71
N ALA A 671 8.89 -0.98 -3.62
CA ALA A 671 9.49 -0.98 -4.94
C ALA A 671 10.07 0.40 -5.27
N GLU A 672 11.32 0.45 -5.70
CA GLU A 672 11.96 1.69 -6.19
C GLU A 672 12.44 1.49 -7.61
N GLY A 673 12.06 2.42 -8.50
CA GLY A 673 12.40 2.39 -9.92
C GLY A 673 13.50 3.39 -10.27
N PHE A 674 14.46 2.93 -11.07
CA PHE A 674 15.68 3.62 -11.44
C PHE A 674 15.99 3.44 -12.93
N ASN A 675 16.50 4.48 -13.56
CA ASN A 675 17.15 4.42 -14.87
C ASN A 675 18.51 3.71 -14.77
N HIS A 676 19.23 3.97 -13.67
CA HIS A 676 20.48 3.34 -13.34
C HIS A 676 20.66 3.25 -11.81
N VAL A 677 21.23 2.15 -11.37
CA VAL A 677 21.45 1.77 -9.98
C VAL A 677 22.95 1.59 -9.78
N ASP A 678 23.52 2.45 -8.95
CA ASP A 678 24.88 2.33 -8.40
C ASP A 678 24.84 1.75 -6.97
N LEU A 679 26.02 1.47 -6.40
CA LEU A 679 26.13 0.97 -5.01
C LEU A 679 25.37 1.86 -4.01
N ARG A 680 25.50 3.18 -4.14
CA ARG A 680 24.89 4.09 -3.18
C ARG A 680 23.36 4.05 -3.26
N SER A 681 22.81 3.93 -4.47
CA SER A 681 21.38 3.73 -4.75
C SER A 681 20.86 2.51 -4.01
N GLN A 682 21.58 1.40 -4.09
CA GLN A 682 21.21 0.14 -3.46
C GLN A 682 21.30 0.21 -1.94
N GLN A 683 22.40 0.76 -1.39
CA GLN A 683 22.55 0.98 0.05
C GLN A 683 21.40 1.83 0.60
N ARG A 684 21.00 2.86 -0.16
CA ARG A 684 19.91 3.74 0.25
C ARG A 684 18.55 3.05 0.23
N PHE A 685 18.27 2.25 -0.81
CA PHE A 685 17.06 1.43 -0.87
C PHE A 685 16.95 0.51 0.37
N GLU A 686 18.07 -0.06 0.78
CA GLU A 686 18.16 -0.92 1.95
C GLU A 686 17.95 -0.15 3.25
N GLU A 687 18.63 0.98 3.43
CA GLU A 687 18.41 1.92 4.53
C GLU A 687 16.92 2.29 4.63
N PHE A 688 16.31 2.67 3.49
CA PHE A 688 14.89 3.01 3.42
C PHE A 688 14.00 1.90 3.94
N SER A 689 14.26 0.68 3.47
CA SER A 689 13.43 -0.47 3.79
C SER A 689 13.39 -0.76 5.28
N ILE A 690 14.52 -0.56 5.97
CA ILE A 690 14.65 -0.71 7.41
C ILE A 690 13.81 0.36 8.12
N PHE A 691 13.93 1.62 7.69
CA PHE A 691 13.16 2.72 8.26
C PHE A 691 11.65 2.56 8.02
N MET A 692 11.22 2.18 6.82
CA MET A 692 9.80 1.97 6.52
C MET A 692 9.22 0.80 7.32
N SER A 693 9.97 -0.29 7.48
CA SER A 693 9.57 -1.40 8.34
C SER A 693 9.46 -0.98 9.81
N ALA A 694 10.41 -0.19 10.32
CA ALA A 694 10.39 0.35 11.67
C ALA A 694 9.22 1.31 11.90
N MET A 695 8.94 2.19 10.95
CA MET A 695 7.83 3.13 10.98
C MET A 695 6.49 2.37 10.99
N ALA A 696 6.28 1.45 10.05
CA ALA A 696 5.06 0.65 9.97
C ALA A 696 4.83 -0.11 11.28
N ASN A 697 5.87 -0.74 11.83
CA ASN A 697 5.79 -1.40 13.13
C ASN A 697 5.37 -0.46 14.26
N THR A 698 6.02 0.70 14.36
CA THR A 698 5.78 1.69 15.43
C THR A 698 4.33 2.18 15.40
N VAL A 699 3.86 2.62 14.23
CA VAL A 699 2.52 3.18 14.07
C VAL A 699 1.44 2.11 14.28
N LEU A 700 1.61 0.91 13.71
CA LEU A 700 0.65 -0.17 13.87
C LEU A 700 0.56 -0.66 15.33
N ASN A 701 1.67 -0.74 16.05
CA ASN A 701 1.65 -1.11 17.46
C ASN A 701 1.02 -0.03 18.34
N ASN A 702 1.30 1.24 18.08
CA ASN A 702 0.63 2.35 18.78
C ASN A 702 -0.88 2.37 18.52
N SER A 703 -1.31 2.11 17.29
CA SER A 703 -2.73 1.99 16.93
C SER A 703 -3.41 0.88 17.73
N ARG A 704 -2.78 -0.32 17.80
CA ARG A 704 -3.26 -1.44 18.62
C ARG A 704 -3.35 -1.07 20.10
N LEU A 705 -2.32 -0.41 20.63
CA LEU A 705 -2.28 -0.01 22.04
C LEU A 705 -3.39 0.99 22.38
N ILE A 706 -3.63 2.00 21.53
CA ILE A 706 -4.71 2.97 21.71
C ILE A 706 -6.08 2.29 21.62
N ASN A 707 -6.28 1.39 20.66
CA ASN A 707 -7.55 0.67 20.53
C ASN A 707 -7.81 -0.25 21.74
N ALA A 708 -6.79 -0.98 22.20
CA ALA A 708 -6.90 -1.80 23.41
C ALA A 708 -7.21 -0.95 24.65
N ASN A 709 -6.57 0.21 24.80
CA ASN A 709 -6.88 1.14 25.90
C ASN A 709 -8.31 1.66 25.82
N ARG A 710 -8.80 2.03 24.62
CA ARG A 710 -10.20 2.45 24.43
C ARG A 710 -11.20 1.35 24.76
N GLU A 711 -10.91 0.09 24.39
CA GLU A 711 -11.76 -1.05 24.75
C GLU A 711 -11.79 -1.27 26.27
N ILE A 712 -10.63 -1.19 26.93
CA ILE A 712 -10.53 -1.28 28.39
C ILE A 712 -11.32 -0.15 29.07
N GLU A 713 -11.20 1.09 28.58
CA GLU A 713 -11.99 2.23 29.07
C GLU A 713 -13.49 2.00 28.91
N LYS A 714 -13.93 1.55 27.73
CA LYS A 714 -15.35 1.27 27.44
C LYS A 714 -15.89 0.17 28.35
N LEU A 715 -15.15 -0.92 28.53
CA LEU A 715 -15.52 -2.01 29.45
C LEU A 715 -15.54 -1.55 30.92
N SER A 716 -14.72 -0.57 31.28
CA SER A 716 -14.73 0.00 32.63
C SER A 716 -15.86 1.01 32.87
N GLU A 717 -16.49 1.57 31.84
CA GLU A 717 -17.45 2.69 31.97
C GLU A 717 -18.89 2.35 31.55
N THR A 718 -19.11 1.18 30.93
CA THR A 718 -20.45 0.74 30.49
C THR A 718 -20.92 -0.53 31.22
N ASP A 719 -22.22 -0.71 31.35
CA ASP A 719 -22.85 -1.94 31.83
C ASP A 719 -22.93 -2.96 30.70
N TYR A 720 -22.44 -4.18 30.95
CA TYR A 720 -22.25 -5.19 29.92
C TYR A 720 -23.56 -5.71 29.31
N LEU A 721 -24.66 -5.67 30.06
CA LEU A 721 -25.95 -6.22 29.64
C LEU A 721 -26.76 -5.19 28.84
N THR A 722 -26.74 -3.93 29.27
CA THR A 722 -27.62 -2.89 28.72
C THR A 722 -26.93 -1.94 27.74
N GLY A 723 -25.59 -1.87 27.76
CA GLY A 723 -24.81 -0.91 26.98
C GLY A 723 -24.97 0.56 27.44
N LEU A 724 -25.70 0.80 28.54
CA LEU A 724 -25.73 2.10 29.22
C LEU A 724 -24.43 2.33 29.99
N TYR A 725 -24.21 3.55 30.50
CA TYR A 725 -23.11 3.76 31.43
C TYR A 725 -23.28 2.91 32.69
N ASN A 726 -22.18 2.42 33.25
CA ASN A 726 -22.21 1.93 34.63
C ASN A 726 -22.09 3.11 35.60
N ARG A 727 -22.16 2.85 36.92
CA ARG A 727 -22.05 3.92 37.93
C ARG A 727 -20.83 4.82 37.70
N ARG A 728 -19.64 4.26 37.44
CA ARG A 728 -18.42 5.05 37.20
C ARG A 728 -18.55 5.92 35.95
N GLY A 729 -19.02 5.36 34.84
CA GLY A 729 -19.20 6.10 33.58
C GLY A 729 -20.21 7.24 33.71
N PHE A 730 -21.28 7.03 34.47
CA PHE A 730 -22.32 8.04 34.71
C PHE A 730 -21.79 9.28 35.43
N PHE A 731 -21.06 9.09 36.54
CA PHE A 731 -20.46 10.20 37.29
C PHE A 731 -19.48 11.00 36.42
N LYS A 732 -18.65 10.33 35.62
CA LYS A 732 -17.70 10.98 34.70
C LYS A 732 -18.41 11.88 33.68
N GLN A 733 -19.57 11.46 33.15
CA GLN A 733 -20.35 12.28 32.21
C GLN A 733 -20.98 13.48 32.90
N ILE A 734 -21.50 13.32 34.11
CA ILE A 734 -22.06 14.44 34.87
C ILE A 734 -20.97 15.46 35.21
N GLU A 735 -19.78 15.02 35.63
CA GLU A 735 -18.64 15.90 35.86
C GLU A 735 -18.26 16.71 34.61
N ALA A 736 -18.28 16.09 33.43
CA ALA A 736 -18.03 16.78 32.17
C ALA A 736 -19.09 17.85 31.87
N VAL A 737 -20.37 17.54 32.14
CA VAL A 737 -21.49 18.49 32.00
C VAL A 737 -21.35 19.68 32.95
N LEU A 738 -20.92 19.45 34.20
CA LEU A 738 -20.69 20.51 35.19
C LEU A 738 -19.47 21.38 34.84
N ALA A 739 -18.46 20.80 34.20
CA ALA A 739 -17.25 21.50 33.76
C ALA A 739 -17.50 22.41 32.54
N ASP A 740 -18.50 22.11 31.71
CA ASP A 740 -18.86 22.92 30.55
C ASP A 740 -19.46 24.28 30.96
N ASN A 741 -18.80 25.36 30.53
CA ASN A 741 -19.24 26.72 30.82
C ASN A 741 -20.59 27.06 30.18
N MET A 742 -20.97 26.40 29.09
CA MET A 742 -22.27 26.61 28.43
C MET A 742 -23.45 26.14 29.29
N ASN A 743 -23.20 25.22 30.22
CA ASN A 743 -24.24 24.68 31.09
C ASN A 743 -24.41 25.47 32.41
N LYS A 744 -23.54 26.44 32.69
CA LYS A 744 -23.64 27.23 33.92
C LYS A 744 -24.95 28.03 33.97
N GLY A 745 -25.64 27.94 35.10
CA GLY A 745 -26.93 28.60 35.30
C GLY A 745 -28.13 27.84 34.73
N ARG A 746 -27.90 26.76 33.96
CA ARG A 746 -28.96 25.82 33.55
C ARG A 746 -29.28 24.86 34.70
N SER A 747 -30.40 24.15 34.61
CA SER A 747 -30.80 23.15 35.59
C SER A 747 -30.35 21.75 35.17
N LEU A 748 -29.72 21.03 36.09
CA LEU A 748 -29.48 19.59 36.00
C LEU A 748 -30.58 18.88 36.78
N THR A 749 -31.33 18.00 36.13
CA THR A 749 -32.31 17.13 36.78
C THR A 749 -31.81 15.69 36.75
N MET A 750 -31.68 15.09 37.93
CA MET A 750 -31.32 13.71 38.18
C MET A 750 -32.59 12.87 38.38
N TYR A 751 -32.60 11.67 37.83
CA TYR A 751 -33.64 10.67 38.01
C TYR A 751 -33.02 9.36 38.48
N SER A 752 -33.62 8.77 39.51
CA SER A 752 -33.34 7.42 39.97
C SER A 752 -34.53 6.53 39.63
N LEU A 753 -34.26 5.33 39.14
CA LEU A 753 -35.28 4.42 38.64
C LEU A 753 -34.94 2.99 39.04
N ASP A 754 -35.93 2.25 39.56
CA ASP A 754 -35.77 0.86 39.98
C ASP A 754 -36.89 0.02 39.37
N MET A 755 -36.53 -1.07 38.69
CA MET A 755 -37.52 -1.96 38.06
C MET A 755 -38.33 -2.72 39.10
N ASP A 756 -39.66 -2.58 39.02
CA ASP A 756 -40.55 -3.30 39.90
C ASP A 756 -40.63 -4.79 39.51
N GLY A 757 -40.51 -5.68 40.50
CA GLY A 757 -40.87 -7.09 40.32
C GLY A 757 -39.90 -7.93 39.47
N LEU A 758 -38.67 -7.47 39.22
CA LEU A 758 -37.65 -8.24 38.48
C LEU A 758 -37.45 -9.65 39.05
N LYS A 759 -37.48 -9.80 40.39
CA LYS A 759 -37.39 -11.12 41.04
C LYS A 759 -38.53 -12.05 40.64
N ILE A 760 -39.75 -11.54 40.53
CA ILE A 760 -40.92 -12.32 40.11
C ILE A 760 -40.76 -12.76 38.65
N ILE A 761 -40.24 -11.86 37.79
CA ILE A 761 -39.96 -12.18 36.39
C ILE A 761 -38.92 -13.31 36.30
N ASN A 762 -37.82 -13.19 37.05
CA ASN A 762 -36.77 -14.22 37.13
C ASN A 762 -37.30 -15.56 37.67
N ASP A 763 -38.09 -15.54 38.75
CA ASP A 763 -38.60 -16.75 39.41
C ASP A 763 -39.65 -17.47 38.55
N MET A 764 -40.44 -16.75 37.74
CA MET A 764 -41.52 -17.30 36.92
C MET A 764 -41.12 -17.64 35.48
N TYR A 765 -40.24 -16.84 34.87
CA TYR A 765 -39.90 -16.92 33.44
C TYR A 765 -38.41 -17.18 33.18
N GLY A 766 -37.58 -17.21 34.23
CA GLY A 766 -36.15 -17.49 34.15
C GLY A 766 -35.29 -16.25 33.95
N HIS A 767 -33.99 -16.39 34.26
CA HIS A 767 -33.03 -15.28 34.22
C HIS A 767 -32.86 -14.64 32.84
N PHE A 768 -33.00 -15.40 31.76
CA PHE A 768 -32.95 -14.86 30.40
C PHE A 768 -34.07 -13.83 30.14
N GLU A 769 -35.29 -14.11 30.62
CA GLU A 769 -36.41 -13.17 30.50
C GLU A 769 -36.25 -11.96 31.43
N GLY A 770 -35.63 -12.14 32.59
CA GLY A 770 -35.19 -11.03 33.43
C GLY A 770 -34.19 -10.11 32.72
N ASP A 771 -33.19 -10.68 32.05
CA ASP A 771 -32.22 -9.93 31.25
C ASP A 771 -32.89 -9.19 30.09
N MET A 772 -33.85 -9.81 29.41
CA MET A 772 -34.67 -9.18 28.36
C MET A 772 -35.52 -8.02 28.90
N ALA A 773 -36.10 -8.16 30.09
CA ALA A 773 -36.83 -7.08 30.75
C ALA A 773 -35.92 -5.89 31.05
N ILE A 774 -34.71 -6.15 31.58
CA ILE A 774 -33.71 -5.14 31.91
C ILE A 774 -33.25 -4.40 30.65
N MET A 775 -32.98 -5.11 29.56
CA MET A 775 -32.61 -4.50 28.27
C MET A 775 -33.75 -3.65 27.68
N ALA A 776 -35.00 -4.10 27.80
CA ALA A 776 -36.17 -3.35 27.32
C ALA A 776 -36.37 -2.05 28.10
N LEU A 777 -36.17 -2.09 29.43
CA LEU A 777 -36.22 -0.88 30.26
C LEU A 777 -35.06 0.07 29.94
N ALA A 778 -33.85 -0.46 29.75
CA ALA A 778 -32.70 0.33 29.35
C ALA A 778 -32.92 1.06 28.01
N HIS A 779 -33.50 0.37 27.02
CA HIS A 779 -33.88 0.96 25.74
C HIS A 779 -34.92 2.07 25.91
N ALA A 780 -35.92 1.85 26.76
CA ALA A 780 -36.95 2.83 27.05
C ALA A 780 -36.38 4.09 27.71
N VAL A 781 -35.55 3.93 28.75
CA VAL A 781 -34.83 5.04 29.41
C VAL A 781 -34.03 5.83 28.39
N ARG A 782 -33.23 5.16 27.56
CA ARG A 782 -32.42 5.82 26.53
C ARG A 782 -33.27 6.57 25.49
N SER A 783 -34.43 6.02 25.12
CA SER A 783 -35.34 6.63 24.15
C SER A 783 -35.97 7.92 24.69
N VAL A 784 -36.32 7.94 25.98
CA VAL A 784 -36.88 9.12 26.65
C VAL A 784 -35.83 10.20 26.87
N VAL A 785 -34.62 9.79 27.26
CA VAL A 785 -33.51 10.70 27.55
C VAL A 785 -32.95 11.36 26.28
N GLY A 786 -33.03 10.68 25.13
CA GLY A 786 -32.58 11.22 23.86
C GLY A 786 -31.05 11.34 23.73
N LYS A 787 -30.60 12.17 22.78
CA LYS A 787 -29.18 12.28 22.38
C LYS A 787 -28.34 13.08 23.37
N ASP A 788 -28.98 14.00 24.09
CA ASP A 788 -28.33 15.03 24.91
C ASP A 788 -28.37 14.73 26.42
N GLY A 789 -28.99 13.62 26.83
CA GLY A 789 -29.07 13.21 28.22
C GLY A 789 -28.19 11.99 28.55
N MET A 790 -27.92 11.80 29.84
CA MET A 790 -27.02 10.77 30.37
C MET A 790 -27.86 9.68 31.01
N CYS A 791 -27.60 8.40 30.72
CA CYS A 791 -28.31 7.28 31.35
C CYS A 791 -27.37 6.13 31.71
N ALA A 792 -27.67 5.47 32.81
CA ALA A 792 -26.82 4.47 33.42
C ALA A 792 -27.62 3.37 34.13
N ARG A 793 -26.98 2.22 34.31
CA ARG A 793 -27.42 1.15 35.21
C ARG A 793 -26.37 0.97 36.29
N TYR A 794 -26.75 1.11 37.56
CA TYR A 794 -25.84 0.97 38.69
C TYR A 794 -25.58 -0.50 39.04
N GLY A 795 -26.59 -1.34 38.85
CA GLY A 795 -26.53 -2.79 39.05
C GLY A 795 -27.93 -3.35 39.28
N GLY A 796 -28.13 -4.66 39.08
CA GLY A 796 -29.44 -5.28 39.32
C GLY A 796 -30.56 -4.66 38.49
N ASP A 797 -31.58 -4.15 39.16
CA ASP A 797 -32.75 -3.44 38.65
C ASP A 797 -32.63 -1.90 38.71
N GLU A 798 -31.49 -1.35 39.13
CA GLU A 798 -31.31 0.09 39.41
C GLU A 798 -30.70 0.84 38.22
N PHE A 799 -31.37 1.91 37.81
CA PHE A 799 -31.02 2.82 36.74
C PHE A 799 -30.96 4.26 37.25
N ALA A 800 -30.12 5.07 36.60
CA ALA A 800 -30.06 6.51 36.83
C ALA A 800 -29.97 7.24 35.50
N PHE A 801 -30.59 8.41 35.39
CA PHE A 801 -30.41 9.27 34.23
C PHE A 801 -30.51 10.75 34.59
N ALA A 802 -29.88 11.60 33.78
CA ALA A 802 -29.82 13.03 34.03
C ALA A 802 -29.99 13.84 32.75
N MET A 803 -30.65 14.99 32.87
CA MET A 803 -30.93 15.90 31.76
C MET A 803 -30.59 17.34 32.15
N VAL A 804 -30.07 18.10 31.19
CA VAL A 804 -29.79 19.54 31.34
C VAL A 804 -30.85 20.33 30.58
N SER A 805 -31.47 21.30 31.26
CA SER A 805 -32.55 22.12 30.72
C SER A 805 -32.44 23.57 31.21
N ASP A 806 -33.07 24.50 30.50
CA ASP A 806 -33.00 25.94 30.85
C ASP A 806 -33.81 26.29 32.11
N GLN A 807 -34.77 25.44 32.47
CA GLN A 807 -35.59 25.52 33.68
C GLN A 807 -35.60 24.14 34.36
N PRO A 808 -35.79 24.05 35.69
CA PRO A 808 -35.99 22.77 36.37
C PRO A 808 -37.14 22.00 35.72
N LEU A 809 -36.92 20.72 35.41
CA LEU A 809 -37.96 19.81 34.93
C LEU A 809 -38.79 19.36 36.15
N SER A 810 -39.56 20.29 36.74
CA SER A 810 -40.35 20.02 37.94
C SER A 810 -41.73 19.40 37.64
N GLU A 811 -42.11 19.25 36.37
CA GLU A 811 -43.37 18.61 35.99
C GLU A 811 -43.19 17.09 35.84
N GLU A 812 -43.63 16.41 36.91
CA GLU A 812 -44.08 15.01 37.02
C GLU A 812 -43.09 13.92 36.57
N ALA A 813 -42.25 13.44 37.50
CA ALA A 813 -41.52 12.17 37.35
C ALA A 813 -42.45 11.02 36.91
N ASP A 814 -43.72 11.09 37.30
CA ASP A 814 -44.79 10.20 36.83
C ASP A 814 -45.04 10.21 35.31
N LEU A 815 -44.94 11.35 34.63
CA LEU A 815 -45.07 11.41 33.16
C LEU A 815 -43.87 10.74 32.48
N VAL A 816 -42.67 10.98 33.02
CA VAL A 816 -41.44 10.33 32.55
C VAL A 816 -41.54 8.82 32.74
N ARG A 817 -42.02 8.35 33.90
CA ARG A 817 -42.30 6.93 34.16
C ARG A 817 -43.34 6.36 33.19
N GLN A 818 -44.47 7.05 32.99
CA GLN A 818 -45.52 6.58 32.08
C GLN A 818 -44.98 6.38 30.65
N GLU A 819 -44.12 7.29 30.19
CA GLU A 819 -43.52 7.18 28.87
C GLU A 819 -42.48 6.05 28.79
N ILE A 820 -41.64 5.89 29.80
CA ILE A 820 -40.70 4.77 29.90
C ILE A 820 -41.47 3.44 29.92
N GLU A 821 -42.50 3.31 30.75
CA GLU A 821 -43.34 2.11 30.82
C GLU A 821 -44.06 1.85 29.48
N ARG A 822 -44.55 2.89 28.80
CA ARG A 822 -45.20 2.77 27.48
C ARG A 822 -44.22 2.21 26.44
N ILE A 823 -42.99 2.71 26.41
CA ILE A 823 -41.96 2.25 25.46
C ILE A 823 -41.47 0.84 25.81
N ALA A 824 -41.22 0.55 27.09
CA ALA A 824 -40.73 -0.75 27.53
C ALA A 824 -41.74 -1.89 27.28
N ASN A 825 -43.04 -1.58 27.32
CA ASN A 825 -44.15 -2.50 27.06
C ASN A 825 -44.73 -2.41 25.63
N GLY A 826 -44.17 -1.58 24.75
CA GLY A 826 -44.60 -1.49 23.36
C GLY A 826 -44.31 -2.78 22.57
N ASP A 827 -45.10 -3.05 21.53
CA ASP A 827 -44.89 -4.19 20.64
C ASP A 827 -43.53 -4.06 19.94
N ILE A 828 -42.58 -4.90 20.36
CA ILE A 828 -41.40 -5.21 19.56
C ILE A 828 -41.85 -6.31 18.59
N GLU A 829 -41.78 -6.08 17.27
CA GLU A 829 -42.18 -7.08 16.27
C GLU A 829 -41.57 -8.46 16.59
N GLY A 830 -42.44 -9.44 16.88
CA GLY A 830 -42.04 -10.83 17.15
C GLY A 830 -41.94 -11.24 18.63
N CYS A 831 -42.17 -10.36 19.61
CA CYS A 831 -42.02 -10.71 21.03
C CYS A 831 -43.29 -10.40 21.85
N LYS A 832 -44.09 -11.44 22.15
CA LYS A 832 -45.30 -11.33 22.99
C LYS A 832 -44.91 -11.60 24.44
N LYS A 833 -44.84 -10.54 25.27
CA LYS A 833 -44.47 -10.65 26.69
C LYS A 833 -45.71 -10.96 27.55
N ASP A 834 -45.63 -11.98 28.40
CA ASP A 834 -46.70 -12.35 29.35
C ASP A 834 -46.60 -11.59 30.70
N TYR A 835 -45.65 -10.66 30.80
CA TYR A 835 -45.43 -9.81 31.97
C TYR A 835 -45.33 -8.34 31.55
N ARG A 836 -45.67 -7.45 32.48
CA ARG A 836 -45.59 -6.00 32.29
C ARG A 836 -44.34 -5.47 32.98
N ILE A 837 -43.58 -4.63 32.30
CA ILE A 837 -42.42 -3.92 32.85
C ILE A 837 -42.92 -2.63 33.49
N SER A 838 -42.71 -2.45 34.79
CA SER A 838 -42.90 -1.17 35.47
C SER A 838 -41.67 -0.81 36.28
N ALA A 839 -41.57 0.45 36.68
CA ALA A 839 -40.47 0.92 37.49
C ALA A 839 -40.95 2.01 38.45
N SER A 840 -40.36 2.03 39.64
CA SER A 840 -40.46 3.14 40.58
C SER A 840 -39.46 4.23 40.19
N ILE A 841 -39.85 5.50 40.29
CA ILE A 841 -39.02 6.63 39.84
C ILE A 841 -38.99 7.76 40.87
N GLY A 842 -37.84 8.44 40.97
CA GLY A 842 -37.69 9.67 41.76
C GLY A 842 -36.82 10.67 41.03
N SER A 843 -37.01 11.97 41.30
CA SER A 843 -36.22 13.03 40.66
C SER A 843 -35.80 14.16 41.59
N ALA A 844 -34.63 14.73 41.34
CA ALA A 844 -34.10 15.90 42.04
C ALA A 844 -33.44 16.85 41.04
N SER A 845 -33.56 18.16 41.26
CA SER A 845 -33.01 19.17 40.34
C SER A 845 -32.18 20.19 41.10
N ALA A 846 -31.07 20.62 40.50
CA ALA A 846 -30.28 21.75 40.99
C ALA A 846 -29.83 22.65 39.84
N THR A 847 -29.53 23.91 40.14
CA THR A 847 -28.87 24.81 39.20
C THR A 847 -27.37 24.46 39.12
N ILE A 848 -26.85 24.33 37.91
CA ILE A 848 -25.45 24.00 37.64
C ILE A 848 -24.56 25.18 38.07
N SER A 849 -23.71 24.92 39.06
CA SER A 849 -22.76 25.86 39.64
C SER A 849 -21.48 25.14 40.08
N ARG A 850 -20.44 25.89 40.45
CA ARG A 850 -19.20 25.32 41.03
C ARG A 850 -19.40 24.62 42.39
N ARG A 851 -20.57 24.75 43.01
CA ARG A 851 -20.91 24.13 44.31
C ARG A 851 -21.97 23.04 44.20
N THR A 852 -22.35 22.64 42.99
CA THR A 852 -23.35 21.59 42.80
C THR A 852 -22.80 20.26 43.31
N ASP A 853 -23.48 19.66 44.29
CA ASP A 853 -23.14 18.37 44.86
C ASP A 853 -23.95 17.27 44.17
N ILE A 854 -23.28 16.42 43.39
CA ILE A 854 -23.91 15.34 42.62
C ILE A 854 -24.40 14.23 43.56
N GLU A 855 -23.66 13.95 44.63
CA GLU A 855 -24.03 12.86 45.56
C GLU A 855 -25.31 13.23 46.32
N GLU A 856 -25.47 14.50 46.68
CA GLU A 856 -26.71 15.00 47.29
C GLU A 856 -27.91 14.91 46.34
N LEU A 857 -27.74 15.29 45.05
CA LEU A 857 -28.78 15.15 44.02
C LEU A 857 -29.23 13.70 43.82
N ILE A 858 -28.29 12.75 43.78
CA ILE A 858 -28.61 11.32 43.64
C ILE A 858 -29.32 10.81 44.89
N ARG A 859 -28.87 11.22 46.09
CA ARG A 859 -29.53 10.85 47.35
C ARG A 859 -30.98 11.32 47.37
N GLU A 860 -31.24 12.56 46.97
CA GLU A 860 -32.59 13.11 46.92
C GLU A 860 -33.48 12.42 45.87
N SER A 861 -32.94 12.03 44.72
CA SER A 861 -33.70 11.27 43.71
C SER A 861 -33.97 9.83 44.15
N ASP A 862 -33.01 9.18 44.83
CA ASP A 862 -33.16 7.85 45.39
C ASP A 862 -34.21 7.82 46.52
N GLU A 863 -34.21 8.81 47.42
CA GLU A 863 -35.19 8.91 48.51
C GLU A 863 -36.62 9.01 47.95
N LYS A 864 -36.84 9.85 46.93
CA LYS A 864 -38.15 9.97 46.27
C LYS A 864 -38.57 8.74 45.47
N MET A 865 -37.61 8.06 44.84
CA MET A 865 -37.86 6.79 44.17
C MET A 865 -38.29 5.72 45.18
N TYR A 866 -37.68 5.71 46.37
CA TYR A 866 -38.05 4.79 47.44
C TYR A 866 -39.44 5.10 48.00
N GLU A 867 -39.80 6.37 48.16
CA GLU A 867 -41.18 6.80 48.51
C GLU A 867 -42.21 6.33 47.47
N ASP A 868 -41.91 6.48 46.18
CA ASP A 868 -42.75 5.96 45.08
C ASP A 868 -42.91 4.43 45.18
N LYS A 869 -41.79 3.71 45.40
CA LYS A 869 -41.76 2.25 45.56
C LYS A 869 -42.57 1.76 46.75
N GLU A 870 -42.56 2.46 47.88
CA GLU A 870 -43.38 2.11 49.05
C GLU A 870 -44.86 2.39 48.82
N SER A 871 -45.21 3.45 48.09
CA SER A 871 -46.61 3.78 47.77
C SER A 871 -47.28 2.76 46.83
N ARG A 872 -46.47 1.98 46.11
CA ARG A 872 -46.90 0.98 45.10
C ARG A 872 -46.88 -0.46 45.59
N ARG A 873 -46.42 -0.70 46.83
CA ARG A 873 -46.52 -2.00 47.54
C ARG A 873 -47.88 -2.16 48.20
#